data_AF-A0A015MX65-F1
#
_entry.id   AF-A0A015MX65-F1
#
_cell.length_a   1.000
_cell.length_b   1.000
_cell.length_c   1.000
_cell.angle_alpha   90.00
_cell.angle_beta   90.00
_cell.angle_gamma   90.00
#
_symmetry.space_group_name_H-M   'P 1'
#
loop_
_entity.id
_entity.type
_entity.pdbx_description
1 polymer ?
#
loop_
_entity_poly.entity_id
_entity_poly.type
_entity_poly.pdbx_seq_one_letter_code
_entity_poly.pdbx_strand_id
1 'polypeptide(L)'
;MEFNETPLPSQQVIKKNFVEIHNYPEKPIIEYSETGRSYTYNIIEEGNYPPVAYLKYTKRQNGFRIPDNYEVETSWGKPKKRHLVRCIIKYVDNNPIYWVCYGNNYQHQIKSEKSCSDAASLYAKALDPETKTRHSGPYVFGLQLEILQQARNAKRRAATLKPFDNLTLTGQNNRAKKIAKSVHAIFDQTAIKSCHLEDKPILKSIEFDIKDQPFHINMGEENVEDMKHKVRATVQACDRGQIARDGYRTLALVNHNLPREWRVSSERKEITCEINKLIPISLVNLTSLLSNNDYINSEVHIDDAEIIDNMQQSIGKSGRQSIIDILKYLIPNLVKREVLCMTHPEIYLQISGDGRNVGKNVKHVMITFSILNDKNKLHQTENHYTTTLYPGIEKYEILNIVLEHLIVELRKLKEEGLEDNHGVKWKINLYFSSDWKFLVICLGMNAANSKYFCPWCEVSKEQQGDFSYNWTISHIQPLLFDMIPLQSWVPDELHMMLRITDVLWRLVLDEIRSRNTWGDKARNVIIEEMERIGVKFHFRLEVGSTNWQFTSLMGQDKLTVLQHFDLNKLFPRSRAAQIRNLWNNFYLLHKAVKDSKTDVVQFSNDAREWLHQFLDSSFYQASDITPYMHVLMYHIPEMMHIHRQFGLAAFSCSAVEKKNHQQVSHFFRKTTKDGGGRKGRKSAIIDILEYENRTLYFNNCDEIDLVPKPKRLCI
;
A
#
# COMPACT_ATOMS: atom_id res chain seq x y z
N MET A 1 -41.45 24.35 6.54
CA MET A 1 -42.29 24.84 5.44
C MET A 1 -42.36 23.74 4.41
N GLU A 2 -43.30 22.82 4.62
CA GLU A 2 -43.66 21.81 3.64
C GLU A 2 -44.46 22.49 2.52
N PHE A 3 -44.04 22.31 1.28
CA PHE A 3 -44.90 22.54 0.11
C PHE A 3 -45.13 21.20 -0.57
N ASN A 4 -46.29 20.62 -0.27
CA ASN A 4 -46.91 19.55 -1.02
C ASN A 4 -47.44 20.12 -2.34
N GLU A 5 -46.89 19.70 -3.48
CA GLU A 5 -47.56 19.84 -4.77
C GLU A 5 -48.15 18.49 -5.18
N THR A 6 -49.47 18.41 -5.07
CA THR A 6 -50.34 17.41 -5.69
C THR A 6 -50.20 17.42 -7.23
N PRO A 7 -50.35 16.28 -7.92
CA PRO A 7 -50.28 16.22 -9.38
C PRO A 7 -51.52 16.86 -10.03
N LEU A 8 -51.30 17.80 -10.96
CA LEU A 8 -52.35 18.30 -11.85
C LEU A 8 -52.80 17.22 -12.86
N PRO A 9 -54.10 17.13 -13.19
CA PRO A 9 -54.64 16.22 -14.20
C PRO A 9 -54.35 16.70 -15.64
N SER A 10 -54.10 15.71 -16.51
CA SER A 10 -54.18 15.71 -17.99
C SER A 10 -54.04 17.07 -18.70
N GLN A 11 -52.86 17.31 -19.27
CA GLN A 11 -52.51 18.48 -20.07
C GLN A 11 -53.47 18.70 -21.25
N GLN A 12 -54.34 19.71 -21.14
CA GLN A 12 -54.85 20.45 -22.29
C GLN A 12 -53.72 21.34 -22.83
N VAL A 13 -53.16 20.99 -23.99
CA VAL A 13 -52.22 21.86 -24.69
C VAL A 13 -53.00 22.78 -25.62
N ILE A 14 -53.39 23.96 -25.12
CA ILE A 14 -53.93 25.03 -25.96
C ILE A 14 -52.73 25.77 -26.59
N LYS A 15 -52.40 25.40 -27.83
CA LYS A 15 -51.64 26.26 -28.77
C LYS A 15 -51.83 25.78 -30.22
N LYS A 16 -53.03 26.07 -30.76
CA LYS A 16 -53.44 26.32 -32.15
C LYS A 16 -54.98 26.34 -32.13
N ASN A 17 -55.64 27.08 -33.02
CA ASN A 17 -57.10 27.34 -32.98
C ASN A 17 -58.01 26.10 -33.25
N PHE A 18 -57.58 24.90 -32.89
CA PHE A 18 -58.33 23.65 -33.06
C PHE A 18 -58.24 22.77 -31.79
N VAL A 19 -59.21 21.89 -31.62
CA VAL A 19 -59.31 20.89 -30.55
C VAL A 19 -59.39 19.51 -31.19
N GLU A 20 -58.49 18.61 -30.80
CA GLU A 20 -58.46 17.19 -31.19
C GLU A 20 -58.71 16.34 -29.93
N ILE A 21 -59.81 15.59 -29.90
CA ILE A 21 -60.23 14.73 -28.78
C ILE A 21 -60.18 13.28 -29.23
N HIS A 22 -59.40 12.45 -28.55
CA HIS A 22 -59.25 11.03 -28.88
C HIS A 22 -58.86 10.20 -27.66
N ASN A 23 -59.09 8.89 -27.74
CA ASN A 23 -58.44 7.88 -26.90
C ASN A 23 -57.70 6.84 -27.77
N TYR A 24 -57.09 7.30 -28.86
CA TYR A 24 -56.38 6.46 -29.82
C TYR A 24 -55.06 5.95 -29.21
N PRO A 25 -54.68 4.66 -29.37
CA PRO A 25 -55.30 3.65 -30.22
C PRO A 25 -56.39 2.78 -29.55
N GLU A 26 -56.72 2.97 -28.27
CA GLU A 26 -57.73 2.15 -27.56
C GLU A 26 -59.12 2.25 -28.19
N LYS A 27 -59.47 3.43 -28.72
CA LYS A 27 -60.67 3.65 -29.54
C LYS A 27 -60.28 4.26 -30.89
N PRO A 28 -60.86 3.80 -32.02
CA PRO A 28 -60.53 4.28 -33.36
C PRO A 28 -61.14 5.66 -33.69
N ILE A 29 -61.93 6.23 -32.79
CA ILE A 29 -62.67 7.48 -33.03
C ILE A 29 -61.85 8.69 -32.59
N ILE A 30 -61.74 9.67 -33.48
CA ILE A 30 -61.07 10.96 -33.26
C ILE A 30 -62.04 12.09 -33.63
N GLU A 31 -62.28 13.00 -32.70
CA GLU A 31 -63.08 14.20 -32.93
C GLU A 31 -62.16 15.41 -33.10
N TYR A 32 -62.37 16.17 -34.18
CA TYR A 32 -61.59 17.35 -34.47
C TYR A 32 -62.53 18.54 -34.69
N SER A 33 -62.27 19.65 -34.01
CA SER A 33 -63.00 20.90 -34.20
C SER A 33 -62.05 22.09 -34.35
N GLU A 34 -62.36 22.98 -35.27
CA GLU A 34 -61.68 24.26 -35.51
C GLU A 34 -62.77 25.33 -35.70
N THR A 35 -62.47 26.62 -35.54
CA THR A 35 -63.49 27.69 -35.63
C THR A 35 -64.38 27.54 -36.87
N GLY A 36 -65.65 27.18 -36.65
CA GLY A 36 -66.68 26.97 -37.69
C GLY A 36 -66.69 25.62 -38.40
N ARG A 37 -65.88 24.62 -38.00
CA ARG A 37 -65.84 23.28 -38.62
C ARG A 37 -65.62 22.17 -37.58
N SER A 38 -66.43 21.12 -37.64
CA SER A 38 -66.24 19.91 -36.85
C SER A 38 -66.26 18.66 -37.73
N TYR A 39 -65.38 17.72 -37.41
CA TYR A 39 -65.21 16.44 -38.09
C TYR A 39 -65.12 15.33 -37.05
N THR A 40 -65.71 14.18 -37.36
CA THR A 40 -65.51 12.93 -36.62
C THR A 40 -64.90 11.91 -37.56
N TYR A 41 -63.78 11.33 -37.15
CA TYR A 41 -63.03 10.30 -37.89
C TYR A 41 -63.13 8.97 -37.16
N ASN A 42 -63.39 7.90 -37.89
CA ASN A 42 -63.27 6.53 -37.43
C ASN A 42 -62.15 5.86 -38.23
N ILE A 43 -61.01 5.61 -37.60
CA ILE A 43 -59.81 5.08 -38.25
C ILE A 43 -59.98 3.57 -38.47
N ILE A 44 -60.06 3.15 -39.73
CA ILE A 44 -60.18 1.74 -40.11
C ILE A 44 -58.77 1.13 -40.24
N GLU A 45 -57.90 1.78 -41.02
CA GLU A 45 -56.49 1.41 -41.14
C GLU A 45 -55.61 2.64 -40.96
N GLU A 46 -54.68 2.60 -39.99
CA GLU A 46 -53.75 3.70 -39.69
C GLU A 46 -52.80 4.01 -40.85
N GLY A 47 -52.46 3.01 -41.67
CA GLY A 47 -51.43 3.13 -42.71
C GLY A 47 -50.04 3.44 -42.18
N ASN A 48 -49.05 3.43 -43.07
CA ASN A 48 -47.65 3.74 -42.75
C ASN A 48 -47.10 4.84 -43.65
N TYR A 49 -46.10 5.59 -43.18
CA TYR A 49 -45.38 6.48 -44.10
C TYR A 49 -44.47 5.66 -45.02
N PRO A 50 -44.60 5.82 -46.35
CA PRO A 50 -43.65 5.19 -47.26
C PRO A 50 -42.22 5.71 -47.04
N PRO A 51 -41.20 4.97 -47.52
CA PRO A 51 -39.81 5.42 -47.61
C PRO A 51 -39.67 6.87 -48.10
N VAL A 52 -38.66 7.56 -47.56
CA VAL A 52 -38.39 8.97 -47.86
C VAL A 52 -38.22 9.23 -49.36
N ALA A 53 -37.76 8.23 -50.12
CA ALA A 53 -37.54 8.32 -51.56
C ALA A 53 -38.82 8.66 -52.36
N TYR A 54 -40.02 8.29 -51.87
CA TYR A 54 -41.27 8.54 -52.60
C TYR A 54 -42.43 9.06 -51.71
N LEU A 55 -42.13 9.44 -50.47
CA LEU A 55 -43.10 10.11 -49.59
C LEU A 55 -43.59 11.44 -50.21
N LYS A 56 -44.90 11.61 -50.30
CA LYS A 56 -45.53 12.82 -50.86
C LYS A 56 -46.17 13.68 -49.75
N TYR A 57 -46.37 14.96 -50.07
CA TYR A 57 -46.97 15.96 -49.18
C TYR A 57 -48.12 16.70 -49.88
N THR A 58 -49.07 17.22 -49.10
CA THR A 58 -50.14 18.08 -49.64
C THR A 58 -49.63 19.49 -50.02
N LYS A 59 -50.21 20.14 -51.04
CA LYS A 59 -49.68 21.36 -51.72
C LYS A 59 -49.78 22.70 -50.92
N ARG A 60 -49.48 22.76 -49.63
CA ARG A 60 -49.43 24.04 -48.84
C ARG A 60 -48.08 24.23 -48.14
N GLN A 61 -47.75 25.49 -47.78
CA GLN A 61 -46.70 25.77 -46.79
C GLN A 61 -47.09 25.00 -45.51
N ASN A 62 -46.27 24.03 -45.10
CA ASN A 62 -46.58 22.99 -44.09
C ASN A 62 -47.57 21.90 -44.55
N GLY A 63 -47.36 21.33 -45.74
CA GLY A 63 -48.12 20.19 -46.24
C GLY A 63 -48.07 18.96 -45.32
N PHE A 64 -49.18 18.22 -45.25
CA PHE A 64 -49.30 16.99 -44.48
C PHE A 64 -48.69 15.81 -45.25
N ARG A 65 -47.96 14.94 -44.54
CA ARG A 65 -47.40 13.70 -45.09
C ARG A 65 -48.53 12.74 -45.46
N ILE A 66 -48.44 12.15 -46.64
CA ILE A 66 -49.47 11.24 -47.16
C ILE A 66 -49.09 9.80 -46.77
N PRO A 67 -49.93 9.08 -46.00
CA PRO A 67 -49.70 7.68 -45.64
C PRO A 67 -50.07 6.73 -46.79
N ASP A 68 -49.49 5.53 -46.78
CA ASP A 68 -49.85 4.41 -47.63
C ASP A 68 -50.71 3.39 -46.86
N ASN A 69 -51.59 2.67 -47.57
CA ASN A 69 -52.60 1.75 -47.04
C ASN A 69 -53.37 2.35 -45.86
N TYR A 70 -53.92 3.54 -46.08
CA TYR A 70 -54.66 4.30 -45.06
C TYR A 70 -56.14 4.34 -45.39
N GLU A 71 -56.97 4.13 -44.37
CA GLU A 71 -58.42 4.09 -44.52
C GLU A 71 -59.13 4.72 -43.31
N VAL A 72 -60.06 5.62 -43.60
CA VAL A 72 -60.81 6.38 -42.58
C VAL A 72 -62.24 6.63 -43.02
N GLU A 73 -63.18 6.48 -42.09
CA GLU A 73 -64.53 7.01 -42.24
C GLU A 73 -64.61 8.41 -41.64
N THR A 74 -65.02 9.39 -42.45
CA THR A 74 -65.08 10.79 -42.05
C THR A 74 -66.51 11.28 -42.12
N SER A 75 -66.96 11.97 -41.08
CA SER A 75 -68.27 12.62 -41.05
C SER A 75 -68.21 14.08 -40.61
N TRP A 76 -68.96 14.96 -41.30
CA TRP A 76 -69.00 16.40 -41.00
C TRP A 76 -70.30 17.05 -41.49
N GLY A 77 -70.62 18.25 -40.99
CA GLY A 77 -71.81 19.02 -41.39
C GLY A 77 -72.97 18.95 -40.37
N LYS A 78 -74.00 19.77 -40.59
CA LYS A 78 -75.19 19.84 -39.70
C LYS A 78 -76.00 18.52 -39.79
N PRO A 79 -76.76 18.11 -38.74
CA PRO A 79 -77.46 16.81 -38.72
C PRO A 79 -78.33 16.51 -39.94
N LYS A 80 -79.03 17.53 -40.48
CA LYS A 80 -79.89 17.40 -41.68
C LYS A 80 -79.13 17.33 -43.01
N LYS A 81 -77.82 17.64 -43.02
CA LYS A 81 -76.92 17.64 -44.19
C LYS A 81 -75.55 17.06 -43.80
N ARG A 82 -75.56 15.95 -43.05
CA ARG A 82 -74.32 15.31 -42.59
C ARG A 82 -73.72 14.55 -43.76
N HIS A 83 -72.49 14.88 -44.12
CA HIS A 83 -71.69 14.09 -45.04
C HIS A 83 -71.09 12.93 -44.27
N LEU A 84 -71.17 11.73 -44.85
CA LEU A 84 -70.52 10.52 -44.37
C LEU A 84 -69.83 9.88 -45.56
N VAL A 85 -68.50 9.76 -45.49
CA VAL A 85 -67.69 9.19 -46.57
C VAL A 85 -66.62 8.26 -46.00
N ARG A 86 -66.20 7.30 -46.81
CA ARG A 86 -65.05 6.44 -46.54
C ARG A 86 -63.90 6.84 -47.48
N CYS A 87 -62.79 7.24 -46.90
CA CYS A 87 -61.61 7.75 -47.60
C CYS A 87 -60.49 6.73 -47.55
N ILE A 88 -59.91 6.44 -48.72
CA ILE A 88 -58.83 5.45 -48.88
C ILE A 88 -57.66 6.11 -49.58
N ILE A 89 -56.44 5.83 -49.11
CA ILE A 89 -55.18 6.20 -49.78
C ILE A 89 -54.32 4.95 -49.94
N LYS A 90 -53.91 4.70 -51.20
CA LYS A 90 -52.93 3.65 -51.53
C LYS A 90 -51.92 4.17 -52.54
N TYR A 91 -50.67 3.79 -52.38
CA TYR A 91 -49.60 4.08 -53.32
C TYR A 91 -49.57 3.01 -54.43
N VAL A 92 -49.63 3.46 -55.68
CA VAL A 92 -49.42 2.62 -56.87
C VAL A 92 -48.32 3.30 -57.70
N ASP A 93 -47.31 2.55 -58.12
CA ASP A 93 -46.13 3.07 -58.83
C ASP A 93 -45.52 4.31 -58.15
N ASN A 94 -45.32 4.24 -56.83
CA ASN A 94 -44.77 5.31 -55.99
C ASN A 94 -45.60 6.61 -55.93
N ASN A 95 -46.85 6.61 -56.41
CA ASN A 95 -47.75 7.75 -56.37
C ASN A 95 -49.04 7.46 -55.59
N PRO A 96 -49.51 8.38 -54.72
CA PRO A 96 -50.73 8.18 -53.95
C PRO A 96 -51.97 8.34 -54.83
N ILE A 97 -52.86 7.37 -54.76
CA ILE A 97 -54.20 7.42 -55.32
C ILE A 97 -55.20 7.63 -54.17
N TYR A 98 -56.16 8.52 -54.38
CA TYR A 98 -57.15 8.93 -53.39
C TYR A 98 -58.53 8.48 -53.81
N TRP A 99 -59.23 7.76 -52.93
CA TRP A 99 -60.63 7.39 -53.13
C TRP A 99 -61.55 8.00 -52.09
N VAL A 100 -62.73 8.43 -52.52
CA VAL A 100 -63.84 8.85 -51.67
C VAL A 100 -65.05 7.97 -52.03
N CYS A 101 -65.47 7.13 -51.10
CA CYS A 101 -66.64 6.28 -51.24
C CYS A 101 -67.81 6.89 -50.45
N TYR A 102 -69.01 6.94 -51.02
CA TYR A 102 -70.18 7.61 -50.45
C TYR A 102 -71.51 6.96 -50.90
N GLY A 103 -72.63 7.36 -50.28
CA GLY A 103 -73.95 6.75 -50.49
C GLY A 103 -74.25 5.60 -49.51
N ASN A 104 -75.44 5.01 -49.60
CA ASN A 104 -75.83 3.87 -48.76
C ASN A 104 -74.84 2.71 -48.98
N ASN A 105 -74.25 2.19 -47.91
CA ASN A 105 -73.19 1.17 -47.93
C ASN A 105 -71.98 1.50 -48.83
N TYR A 106 -71.66 2.79 -49.03
CA TYR A 106 -70.51 3.24 -49.83
C TYR A 106 -70.51 2.76 -51.31
N GLN A 107 -71.69 2.58 -51.89
CA GLN A 107 -71.87 2.06 -53.26
C GLN A 107 -71.29 2.94 -54.38
N HIS A 108 -71.07 4.23 -54.13
CA HIS A 108 -70.48 5.15 -55.11
C HIS A 108 -69.03 5.45 -54.76
N GLN A 109 -68.13 5.40 -55.75
CA GLN A 109 -66.70 5.63 -55.56
C GLN A 109 -66.17 6.66 -56.55
N ILE A 110 -65.38 7.59 -56.03
CA ILE A 110 -64.66 8.60 -56.81
C ILE A 110 -63.16 8.40 -56.60
N LYS A 111 -62.41 8.39 -57.69
CA LYS A 111 -60.95 8.25 -57.70
C LYS A 111 -60.30 9.56 -58.18
N SER A 112 -59.22 9.97 -57.53
CA SER A 112 -58.30 10.99 -58.05
C SER A 112 -56.86 10.52 -57.92
N GLU A 113 -56.09 10.69 -58.98
CA GLU A 113 -54.63 10.50 -58.99
C GLU A 113 -53.89 11.84 -58.79
N LYS A 114 -54.62 12.97 -58.76
CA LYS A 114 -54.02 14.32 -58.69
C LYS A 114 -53.76 14.77 -57.26
N SER A 115 -54.76 14.71 -56.38
CA SER A 115 -54.63 15.08 -54.96
C SER A 115 -55.87 14.72 -54.14
N CYS A 116 -55.76 14.67 -52.82
CA CYS A 116 -56.90 14.51 -51.92
C CYS A 116 -57.94 15.65 -52.05
N SER A 117 -57.51 16.88 -52.37
CA SER A 117 -58.43 18.01 -52.58
C SER A 117 -59.20 17.91 -53.90
N ASP A 118 -58.58 17.31 -54.93
CA ASP A 118 -59.25 17.02 -56.20
C ASP A 118 -60.30 15.92 -56.01
N ALA A 119 -59.98 14.85 -55.27
CA ALA A 119 -60.95 13.82 -54.87
C ALA A 119 -62.14 14.41 -54.10
N ALA A 120 -61.87 15.29 -53.13
CA ALA A 120 -62.92 15.96 -52.36
C ALA A 120 -63.78 16.93 -53.20
N SER A 121 -63.20 17.54 -54.24
CA SER A 121 -63.92 18.41 -55.18
C SER A 121 -64.78 17.62 -56.15
N LEU A 122 -64.29 16.47 -56.63
CA LEU A 122 -65.08 15.54 -57.45
C LEU A 122 -66.28 15.00 -56.66
N TYR A 123 -66.09 14.68 -55.38
CA TYR A 123 -67.18 14.30 -54.49
C TYR A 123 -68.24 15.40 -54.33
N ALA A 124 -67.84 16.66 -54.13
CA ALA A 124 -68.79 17.77 -54.05
C ALA A 124 -69.63 17.90 -55.33
N LYS A 125 -68.99 17.82 -56.51
CA LYS A 125 -69.68 17.86 -57.81
C LYS A 125 -70.60 16.68 -58.05
N ALA A 126 -70.28 15.51 -57.50
CA ALA A 126 -71.12 14.32 -57.65
C ALA A 126 -72.38 14.37 -56.77
N LEU A 127 -72.39 15.18 -55.70
CA LEU A 127 -73.58 15.45 -54.90
C LEU A 127 -74.46 16.55 -55.48
N ASP A 128 -73.85 17.57 -56.09
CA ASP A 128 -74.53 18.70 -56.72
C ASP A 128 -73.66 19.23 -57.87
N PRO A 129 -74.03 18.98 -59.15
CA PRO A 129 -73.22 19.37 -60.31
C PRO A 129 -72.98 20.88 -60.43
N GLU A 130 -73.87 21.72 -59.88
CA GLU A 130 -73.74 23.18 -59.92
C GLU A 130 -73.02 23.76 -58.69
N THR A 131 -72.55 22.90 -57.77
CA THR A 131 -71.97 23.37 -56.51
C THR A 131 -70.66 24.13 -56.72
N LYS A 132 -70.58 25.32 -56.12
CA LYS A 132 -69.32 26.07 -55.96
C LYS A 132 -68.57 25.70 -54.68
N THR A 133 -69.11 24.77 -53.88
CA THR A 133 -68.50 24.37 -52.61
C THR A 133 -67.21 23.58 -52.83
N ARG A 134 -66.17 23.90 -52.06
CA ARG A 134 -64.87 23.21 -52.08
C ARG A 134 -64.60 22.63 -50.71
N HIS A 135 -64.58 21.31 -50.59
CA HIS A 135 -64.12 20.63 -49.38
C HIS A 135 -62.60 20.58 -49.34
N SER A 136 -62.03 20.69 -48.14
CA SER A 136 -60.59 20.62 -47.96
C SER A 136 -60.14 19.16 -47.91
N GLY A 137 -59.43 18.69 -48.94
CA GLY A 137 -58.93 17.32 -49.03
C GLY A 137 -58.21 16.82 -47.78
N PRO A 138 -57.25 17.57 -47.21
CA PRO A 138 -56.57 17.17 -45.97
C PRO A 138 -57.53 16.84 -44.83
N TYR A 139 -58.58 17.64 -44.64
CA TYR A 139 -59.57 17.46 -43.57
C TYR A 139 -60.54 16.33 -43.90
N VAL A 140 -60.97 16.16 -45.15
CA VAL A 140 -61.82 15.02 -45.54
C VAL A 140 -61.11 13.68 -45.29
N PHE A 141 -59.78 13.64 -45.49
CA PHE A 141 -58.95 12.46 -45.25
C PHE A 141 -58.34 12.40 -43.83
N GLY A 142 -58.56 13.38 -42.95
CA GLY A 142 -57.96 13.40 -41.61
C GLY A 142 -56.42 13.46 -41.58
N LEU A 143 -55.77 13.98 -42.63
CA LEU A 143 -54.30 14.03 -42.73
C LEU A 143 -53.65 15.00 -41.73
N GLN A 144 -54.44 15.91 -41.18
CA GLN A 144 -54.00 16.91 -40.21
C GLN A 144 -53.90 16.39 -38.77
N LEU A 145 -54.49 15.22 -38.47
CA LEU A 145 -54.58 14.68 -37.11
C LEU A 145 -53.18 14.45 -36.52
N GLU A 146 -52.84 15.14 -35.42
CA GLU A 146 -51.50 15.10 -34.85
C GLU A 146 -51.20 13.73 -34.23
N ILE A 147 -52.19 13.07 -33.60
CA ILE A 147 -52.01 11.77 -32.96
C ILE A 147 -51.56 10.67 -33.93
N LEU A 148 -52.13 10.65 -35.14
CA LEU A 148 -51.75 9.66 -36.16
C LEU A 148 -50.34 9.90 -36.70
N GLN A 149 -49.88 11.16 -36.73
CA GLN A 149 -48.49 11.44 -37.09
C GLN A 149 -47.52 10.94 -36.03
N GLN A 150 -47.86 11.07 -34.75
CA GLN A 150 -47.06 10.59 -33.64
C GLN A 150 -46.99 9.06 -33.61
N ALA A 151 -48.13 8.38 -33.76
CA ALA A 151 -48.22 6.91 -33.80
C ALA A 151 -47.33 6.30 -34.90
N ARG A 152 -47.43 6.81 -36.13
CA ARG A 152 -46.62 6.35 -37.27
C ARG A 152 -45.12 6.60 -37.08
N ASN A 153 -44.74 7.70 -36.42
CA ASN A 153 -43.34 8.02 -36.14
C ASN A 153 -42.72 7.10 -35.07
N ALA A 154 -43.50 6.65 -34.08
CA ALA A 154 -43.04 5.75 -33.03
C ALA A 154 -42.62 4.38 -33.58
N LYS A 155 -43.39 3.83 -34.53
CA LYS A 155 -43.09 2.54 -35.21
C LYS A 155 -41.73 2.55 -35.93
N ARG A 156 -41.29 3.69 -36.47
CA ARG A 156 -40.02 3.82 -37.22
C ARG A 156 -38.77 3.85 -36.32
N ARG A 157 -38.88 4.29 -35.06
CA ARG A 157 -37.74 4.40 -34.13
C ARG A 157 -37.30 3.05 -33.54
N ALA A 158 -38.14 2.02 -33.63
CA ALA A 158 -37.87 0.69 -33.07
C ALA A 158 -36.91 -0.17 -33.92
N ALA A 159 -36.64 0.18 -35.18
CA ALA A 159 -35.84 -0.66 -36.08
C ALA A 159 -34.37 -0.16 -36.21
N THR A 160 -33.44 -1.07 -35.89
CA THR A 160 -31.97 -1.09 -36.15
C THR A 160 -31.03 -0.28 -35.24
N LEU A 161 -30.72 -0.83 -34.06
CA LEU A 161 -29.48 -0.47 -33.34
C LEU A 161 -28.27 -1.03 -34.10
N LYS A 162 -27.24 -0.21 -34.32
CA LYS A 162 -25.96 -0.68 -34.90
C LYS A 162 -25.29 -1.72 -33.99
N PRO A 163 -24.60 -2.74 -34.54
CA PRO A 163 -23.74 -3.65 -33.77
C PRO A 163 -22.70 -2.89 -32.95
N PHE A 164 -22.27 -3.46 -31.81
CA PHE A 164 -21.36 -2.80 -30.87
C PHE A 164 -19.99 -2.46 -31.47
N ASP A 165 -19.45 -3.33 -32.31
CA ASP A 165 -18.15 -3.13 -32.98
C ASP A 165 -18.20 -2.01 -34.02
N ASN A 166 -19.39 -1.71 -34.52
CA ASN A 166 -19.61 -0.66 -35.51
C ASN A 166 -19.88 0.72 -34.86
N LEU A 167 -19.65 0.83 -33.54
CA LEU A 167 -19.72 2.07 -32.78
C LEU A 167 -18.31 2.62 -32.54
N THR A 168 -18.20 3.95 -32.43
CA THR A 168 -16.99 4.58 -31.89
C THR A 168 -16.82 4.26 -30.40
N LEU A 169 -15.62 4.43 -29.85
CA LEU A 169 -15.37 4.25 -28.41
C LEU A 169 -16.36 5.05 -27.54
N THR A 170 -16.67 6.29 -27.93
CA THR A 170 -17.69 7.12 -27.28
C THR A 170 -19.09 6.52 -27.40
N GLY A 171 -19.44 5.96 -28.57
CA GLY A 171 -20.70 5.27 -28.79
C GLY A 171 -20.86 4.00 -27.96
N GLN A 172 -19.78 3.22 -27.83
CA GLN A 172 -19.69 2.04 -26.97
C GLN A 172 -19.91 2.43 -25.49
N ASN A 173 -19.16 3.44 -25.02
CA ASN A 173 -19.29 3.98 -23.66
C ASN A 173 -20.70 4.50 -23.36
N ASN A 174 -21.32 5.22 -24.32
CA ASN A 174 -22.68 5.72 -24.14
C ASN A 174 -23.72 4.60 -24.09
N ARG A 175 -23.51 3.52 -24.84
CA ARG A 175 -24.38 2.35 -24.78
C ARG A 175 -24.25 1.62 -23.44
N ALA A 176 -23.02 1.42 -22.96
CA ALA A 176 -22.77 0.85 -21.62
C ALA A 176 -23.41 1.72 -20.51
N LYS A 177 -23.22 3.05 -20.55
CA LYS A 177 -23.87 3.98 -19.62
C LYS A 177 -25.39 3.91 -19.67
N LYS A 178 -25.98 3.70 -20.85
CA LYS A 178 -27.44 3.55 -20.98
C LYS A 178 -27.95 2.29 -20.28
N ILE A 179 -27.23 1.16 -20.44
CA ILE A 179 -27.55 -0.09 -19.74
C ILE A 179 -27.47 0.12 -18.23
N ALA A 180 -26.37 0.70 -17.74
CA ALA A 180 -26.19 0.98 -16.31
C ALA A 180 -27.32 1.85 -15.73
N LYS A 181 -27.73 2.91 -16.44
CA LYS A 181 -28.87 3.75 -16.01
C LYS A 181 -30.18 2.97 -15.93
N SER A 182 -30.44 2.05 -16.86
CA SER A 182 -31.62 1.20 -16.82
C SER A 182 -31.57 0.22 -15.64
N VAL A 183 -30.41 -0.39 -15.38
CA VAL A 183 -30.22 -1.29 -14.22
C VAL A 183 -30.40 -0.54 -12.90
N HIS A 184 -29.88 0.69 -12.79
CA HIS A 184 -30.10 1.55 -11.62
C HIS A 184 -31.59 1.77 -11.34
N ALA A 185 -32.34 2.13 -12.37
CA ALA A 185 -33.78 2.38 -12.21
C ALA A 185 -34.54 1.12 -11.77
N ILE A 186 -34.12 -0.05 -12.24
CA ILE A 186 -34.68 -1.34 -11.81
C ILE A 186 -34.30 -1.62 -10.34
N PHE A 187 -33.04 -1.36 -9.97
CA PHE A 187 -32.59 -1.50 -8.58
C PHE A 187 -33.41 -0.62 -7.64
N ASP A 188 -33.58 0.67 -7.95
CA ASP A 188 -34.36 1.61 -7.13
C ASP A 188 -35.79 1.11 -6.90
N GLN A 189 -36.45 0.63 -7.97
CA GLN A 189 -37.81 0.07 -7.88
C GLN A 189 -37.87 -1.23 -7.08
N THR A 190 -36.84 -2.06 -7.16
CA THR A 190 -36.79 -3.37 -6.48
C THR A 190 -36.44 -3.21 -5.01
N ALA A 191 -35.54 -2.28 -4.70
CA ALA A 191 -35.15 -1.88 -3.36
C ALA A 191 -36.35 -1.41 -2.53
N ILE A 192 -37.20 -0.55 -3.10
CA ILE A 192 -38.44 -0.10 -2.44
C ILE A 192 -39.36 -1.28 -2.08
N LYS A 193 -39.39 -2.33 -2.89
CA LYS A 193 -40.25 -3.51 -2.66
C LYS A 193 -39.66 -4.53 -1.68
N SER A 194 -38.33 -4.59 -1.59
CA SER A 194 -37.62 -5.73 -0.96
C SER A 194 -36.88 -5.35 0.33
N CYS A 195 -36.70 -4.06 0.60
CA CYS A 195 -35.99 -3.55 1.79
C CYS A 195 -36.92 -2.65 2.62
N HIS A 196 -36.65 -2.51 3.92
CA HIS A 196 -37.38 -1.56 4.76
C HIS A 196 -36.94 -0.12 4.43
N LEU A 197 -37.84 0.86 4.63
CA LEU A 197 -37.58 2.28 4.30
C LEU A 197 -36.37 2.86 5.05
N GLU A 198 -36.06 2.34 6.24
CA GLU A 198 -34.92 2.76 7.05
C GLU A 198 -33.58 2.18 6.59
N ASP A 199 -33.59 1.08 5.81
CA ASP A 199 -32.38 0.35 5.42
C ASP A 199 -31.56 1.07 4.33
N LYS A 200 -32.18 2.00 3.60
CA LYS A 200 -31.56 2.85 2.55
C LYS A 200 -30.54 2.10 1.67
N PRO A 201 -30.96 1.08 0.91
CA PRO A 201 -30.06 0.33 0.03
C PRO A 201 -29.48 1.22 -1.08
N ILE A 202 -28.18 1.09 -1.36
CA ILE A 202 -27.46 1.90 -2.35
C ILE A 202 -26.73 0.98 -3.34
N LEU A 203 -26.94 1.19 -4.64
CA LEU A 203 -26.16 0.54 -5.69
C LEU A 203 -24.85 1.29 -5.92
N LYS A 204 -23.70 0.67 -5.60
CA LYS A 204 -22.38 1.33 -5.71
C LYS A 204 -21.78 1.27 -7.13
N SER A 205 -21.79 0.09 -7.74
CA SER A 205 -21.23 -0.13 -9.08
C SER A 205 -21.97 -1.23 -9.82
N ILE A 206 -21.80 -1.24 -11.15
CA ILE A 206 -22.33 -2.26 -12.06
C ILE A 206 -21.16 -2.75 -12.92
N GLU A 207 -21.00 -4.06 -12.98
CA GLU A 207 -19.98 -4.72 -13.80
C GLU A 207 -20.64 -5.71 -14.76
N PHE A 208 -20.29 -5.63 -16.06
CA PHE A 208 -20.82 -6.50 -17.10
C PHE A 208 -19.94 -6.46 -18.36
N ASP A 209 -20.06 -7.49 -19.19
CA ASP A 209 -19.30 -7.61 -20.44
C ASP A 209 -20.19 -7.38 -21.66
N ILE A 210 -19.63 -6.73 -22.69
CA ILE A 210 -20.20 -6.73 -24.04
C ILE A 210 -19.13 -7.28 -24.99
N LYS A 211 -19.35 -8.49 -25.53
CA LYS A 211 -18.38 -9.17 -26.42
C LYS A 211 -16.98 -9.24 -25.81
N ASP A 212 -16.89 -9.76 -24.59
CA ASP A 212 -15.63 -9.93 -23.84
C ASP A 212 -14.91 -8.60 -23.53
N GLN A 213 -15.58 -7.45 -23.72
CA GLN A 213 -15.12 -6.17 -23.21
C GLN A 213 -15.80 -5.87 -21.87
N PRO A 214 -15.04 -5.87 -20.75
CA PRO A 214 -15.60 -5.58 -19.44
C PRO A 214 -15.87 -4.08 -19.26
N PHE A 215 -17.03 -3.78 -18.68
CA PHE A 215 -17.44 -2.45 -18.27
C PHE A 215 -17.68 -2.44 -16.76
N HIS A 216 -16.93 -1.59 -16.06
CA HIS A 216 -17.16 -1.28 -14.65
C HIS A 216 -17.64 0.17 -14.52
N ILE A 217 -18.86 0.37 -14.04
CA ILE A 217 -19.52 1.69 -13.93
C ILE A 217 -19.89 1.98 -12.48
N ASN A 218 -19.35 3.05 -11.92
CA ASN A 218 -19.71 3.56 -10.59
C ASN A 218 -20.98 4.42 -10.67
N MET A 219 -21.92 4.21 -9.73
CA MET A 219 -23.28 4.77 -9.79
C MET A 219 -23.52 5.94 -8.82
N GLY A 220 -22.50 6.39 -8.09
CA GLY A 220 -22.57 7.53 -7.18
C GLY A 220 -21.30 8.37 -7.17
N GLU A 221 -21.33 9.49 -6.45
CA GLU A 221 -20.12 10.24 -6.10
C GLU A 221 -19.22 9.35 -5.22
N GLU A 222 -17.94 9.24 -5.59
CA GLU A 222 -16.97 8.54 -4.74
C GLU A 222 -16.97 9.23 -3.36
N ASN A 223 -17.27 8.47 -2.29
CA ASN A 223 -17.04 8.96 -0.95
C ASN A 223 -15.54 9.28 -0.83
N VAL A 224 -15.22 10.57 -0.78
CA VAL A 224 -13.84 11.08 -0.80
C VAL A 224 -13.04 10.47 0.35
N GLU A 225 -13.70 10.27 1.49
CA GLU A 225 -13.10 9.70 2.69
C GLU A 225 -12.79 8.21 2.51
N ASP A 226 -13.73 7.39 2.03
CA ASP A 226 -13.50 5.96 1.75
C ASP A 226 -12.39 5.77 0.71
N MET A 227 -12.35 6.64 -0.30
CA MET A 227 -11.31 6.61 -1.32
C MET A 227 -9.95 7.00 -0.73
N LYS A 228 -9.89 8.00 0.13
CA LYS A 228 -8.65 8.38 0.84
C LYS A 228 -8.13 7.21 1.67
N HIS A 229 -8.98 6.58 2.49
CA HIS A 229 -8.63 5.39 3.28
C HIS A 229 -8.11 4.25 2.40
N LYS A 230 -8.80 3.95 1.29
CA LYS A 230 -8.39 2.92 0.34
C LYS A 230 -7.03 3.21 -0.31
N VAL A 231 -6.78 4.47 -0.68
CA VAL A 231 -5.48 4.88 -1.24
C VAL A 231 -4.39 4.78 -0.17
N ARG A 232 -4.64 5.27 1.06
CA ARG A 232 -3.69 5.16 2.19
C ARG A 232 -3.34 3.71 2.53
N ALA A 233 -4.34 2.83 2.61
CA ALA A 233 -4.12 1.39 2.81
C ALA A 233 -3.30 0.77 1.67
N THR A 234 -3.52 1.22 0.43
CA THR A 234 -2.72 0.80 -0.72
C THR A 234 -1.27 1.27 -0.61
N VAL A 235 -1.03 2.52 -0.18
CA VAL A 235 0.33 3.03 0.09
C VAL A 235 1.01 2.20 1.18
N GLN A 236 0.32 1.94 2.30
CA GLN A 236 0.85 1.10 3.39
C GLN A 236 1.22 -0.30 2.90
N ALA A 237 0.35 -0.95 2.11
CA ALA A 237 0.62 -2.27 1.55
C ALA A 237 1.82 -2.26 0.59
N CYS A 238 1.93 -1.22 -0.24
CA CYS A 238 3.08 -1.04 -1.13
C CYS A 238 4.38 -0.84 -0.36
N ASP A 239 4.38 -0.04 0.72
CA ASP A 239 5.56 0.19 1.54
C ASP A 239 5.95 -1.08 2.32
N ARG A 240 5.03 -1.69 3.06
CA ARG A 240 5.30 -2.92 3.83
C ARG A 240 5.70 -4.09 2.92
N GLY A 241 5.05 -4.23 1.77
CA GLY A 241 5.37 -5.26 0.78
C GLY A 241 6.56 -4.92 -0.12
N GLN A 242 7.13 -3.72 0.01
CA GLN A 242 8.18 -3.19 -0.86
C GLN A 242 7.83 -3.34 -2.36
N ILE A 243 6.58 -3.07 -2.72
CA ILE A 243 6.05 -3.22 -4.07
C ILE A 243 6.55 -2.05 -4.92
N ALA A 244 7.31 -2.35 -5.98
CA ALA A 244 7.78 -1.35 -6.92
C ALA A 244 6.62 -0.73 -7.70
N ARG A 245 6.81 0.51 -8.17
CA ARG A 245 5.82 1.22 -9.00
C ARG A 245 5.31 0.39 -10.18
N ASP A 246 6.21 -0.25 -10.92
CA ASP A 246 5.83 -1.09 -12.07
C ASP A 246 5.16 -2.40 -11.63
N GLY A 247 5.56 -2.95 -10.48
CA GLY A 247 4.86 -4.06 -9.84
C GLY A 247 3.42 -3.70 -9.49
N TYR A 248 3.21 -2.52 -8.88
CA TYR A 248 1.89 -2.01 -8.56
C TYR A 248 1.05 -1.71 -9.82
N ARG A 249 1.66 -1.14 -10.87
CA ARG A 249 0.97 -0.94 -12.15
C ARG A 249 0.47 -2.26 -12.74
N THR A 250 1.27 -3.31 -12.66
CA THR A 250 0.89 -4.65 -13.11
C THR A 250 -0.31 -5.18 -12.31
N LEU A 251 -0.32 -4.99 -10.98
CA LEU A 251 -1.45 -5.35 -10.13
C LEU A 251 -2.73 -4.55 -10.45
N ALA A 252 -2.59 -3.23 -10.64
CA ALA A 252 -3.70 -2.34 -10.93
C ALA A 252 -4.28 -2.54 -12.36
N LEU A 253 -3.52 -3.12 -13.29
CA LEU A 253 -4.02 -3.53 -14.60
C LEU A 253 -5.02 -4.69 -14.52
N VAL A 254 -4.79 -5.63 -13.60
CA VAL A 254 -5.62 -6.83 -13.44
C VAL A 254 -6.82 -6.57 -12.53
N ASN A 255 -6.69 -5.68 -11.55
CA ASN A 255 -7.76 -5.37 -10.61
C ASN A 255 -8.17 -3.90 -10.71
N HIS A 256 -9.28 -3.65 -11.41
CA HIS A 256 -9.84 -2.32 -11.61
C HIS A 256 -10.35 -1.65 -10.33
N ASN A 257 -10.50 -2.40 -9.23
CA ASN A 257 -10.81 -1.83 -7.92
C ASN A 257 -9.60 -1.17 -7.26
N LEU A 258 -8.36 -1.42 -7.70
CA LEU A 258 -7.20 -0.77 -7.10
C LEU A 258 -7.10 0.71 -7.53
N PRO A 259 -6.68 1.62 -6.63
CA PRO A 259 -6.48 3.01 -7.00
C PRO A 259 -5.47 3.17 -8.15
N ARG A 260 -5.67 4.16 -9.02
CA ARG A 260 -4.71 4.46 -10.09
C ARG A 260 -3.35 4.80 -9.50
N GLU A 261 -2.28 4.37 -10.17
CA GLU A 261 -0.89 4.54 -9.69
C GLU A 261 -0.54 5.99 -9.34
N TRP A 262 -0.97 6.96 -10.14
CA TRP A 262 -0.71 8.38 -9.84
C TRP A 262 -1.39 8.85 -8.55
N ARG A 263 -2.56 8.31 -8.18
CA ARG A 263 -3.25 8.62 -6.91
C ARG A 263 -2.44 8.06 -5.74
N VAL A 264 -1.96 6.82 -5.86
CA VAL A 264 -1.09 6.18 -4.85
C VAL A 264 0.21 6.95 -4.66
N SER A 265 0.85 7.38 -5.76
CA SER A 265 2.07 8.21 -5.71
C SER A 265 1.80 9.58 -5.06
N SER A 266 0.67 10.22 -5.38
CA SER A 266 0.28 11.51 -4.78
C SER A 266 0.03 11.38 -3.28
N GLU A 267 -0.77 10.41 -2.85
CA GLU A 267 -1.05 10.19 -1.42
C GLU A 267 0.21 9.83 -0.64
N ARG A 268 1.12 9.03 -1.24
CA ARG A 268 2.42 8.73 -0.61
C ARG A 268 3.23 10.00 -0.33
N LYS A 269 3.21 10.97 -1.25
CA LYS A 269 3.87 12.28 -1.06
C LYS A 269 3.17 13.10 0.01
N GLU A 270 1.84 13.06 0.05
CA GLU A 270 1.04 13.73 1.09
C GLU A 270 1.35 13.19 2.48
N ILE A 271 1.31 11.87 2.68
CA ILE A 271 1.69 11.21 3.93
C ILE A 271 3.12 11.57 4.33
N THR A 272 4.05 11.53 3.36
CA THR A 272 5.46 11.91 3.61
C THR A 272 5.57 13.37 4.07
N CYS A 273 4.79 14.28 3.48
CA CYS A 273 4.74 15.67 3.89
C CYS A 273 4.09 15.86 5.26
N GLU A 274 3.00 15.15 5.56
CA GLU A 274 2.34 15.15 6.87
C GLU A 274 3.32 14.73 7.98
N ILE A 275 3.97 13.57 7.83
CA ILE A 275 4.88 13.07 8.86
C ILE A 275 6.16 13.90 8.96
N ASN A 276 6.72 14.40 7.86
CA ASN A 276 7.93 15.21 7.90
C ASN A 276 7.70 16.61 8.52
N LYS A 277 6.45 17.07 8.65
CA LYS A 277 6.13 18.26 9.47
C LYS A 277 6.26 17.97 10.96
N LEU A 278 6.01 16.73 11.38
CA LEU A 278 6.07 16.30 12.78
C LEU A 278 7.46 15.82 13.16
N ILE A 279 8.13 15.10 12.26
CA ILE A 279 9.48 14.57 12.42
C ILE A 279 10.32 15.00 11.20
N PRO A 280 10.86 16.23 11.22
CA PRO A 280 11.67 16.74 10.13
C PRO A 280 12.93 15.91 9.90
N ILE A 281 13.28 15.71 8.63
CA ILE A 281 14.56 15.11 8.24
C ILE A 281 15.49 16.25 7.83
N SER A 282 16.59 16.41 8.55
CA SER A 282 17.64 17.38 8.22
C SER A 282 18.80 16.70 7.50
N LEU A 283 19.39 17.43 6.54
CA LEU A 283 20.57 16.98 5.80
C LEU A 283 21.77 17.80 6.22
N VAL A 284 22.84 17.12 6.61
CA VAL A 284 24.10 17.75 6.97
C VAL A 284 25.17 17.35 5.97
N ASN A 285 25.81 18.35 5.38
CA ASN A 285 26.92 18.15 4.47
C ASN A 285 28.19 17.85 5.28
N LEU A 286 28.67 16.62 5.20
CA LEU A 286 29.89 16.13 5.83
C LEU A 286 31.14 16.38 4.99
N THR A 287 31.01 16.70 3.71
CA THR A 287 32.16 16.99 2.82
C THR A 287 32.86 18.31 3.19
N SER A 288 32.15 19.24 3.85
CA SER A 288 32.75 20.44 4.43
C SER A 288 33.48 20.20 5.76
N LEU A 289 33.29 19.03 6.38
CA LEU A 289 33.77 18.71 7.73
C LEU A 289 34.92 17.69 7.74
N LEU A 290 35.18 17.01 6.62
CA LEU A 290 36.10 15.87 6.53
C LEU A 290 36.93 15.92 5.25
N SER A 291 38.19 15.46 5.31
CA SER A 291 39.10 15.47 4.16
C SER A 291 38.64 14.46 3.10
N ASN A 292 38.72 14.81 1.81
CA ASN A 292 38.20 13.99 0.70
C ASN A 292 38.77 12.55 0.66
N ASN A 293 39.91 12.30 1.31
CA ASN A 293 40.56 10.98 1.34
C ASN A 293 39.90 9.97 2.29
N ASP A 294 39.07 10.42 3.24
CA ASP A 294 38.43 9.52 4.23
C ASP A 294 37.17 8.81 3.69
N TYR A 295 36.62 9.27 2.55
CA TYR A 295 35.40 8.73 1.94
C TYR A 295 35.63 7.82 0.74
N ILE A 296 36.78 7.93 0.07
CA ILE A 296 37.01 7.33 -1.25
C ILE A 296 38.36 6.60 -1.22
N ASN A 297 38.35 5.33 -0.81
CA ASN A 297 39.48 4.43 -1.05
C ASN A 297 38.93 3.08 -1.54
N SER A 298 38.44 3.07 -2.78
CA SER A 298 38.39 1.89 -3.67
C SER A 298 37.62 2.23 -4.96
N GLU A 299 38.25 2.00 -6.11
CA GLU A 299 37.63 2.14 -7.44
C GLU A 299 36.32 1.35 -7.53
N VAL A 300 35.25 2.04 -7.93
CA VAL A 300 33.88 1.51 -7.99
C VAL A 300 33.73 0.58 -9.20
N HIS A 301 33.77 -0.73 -9.00
CA HIS A 301 33.32 -1.72 -9.98
C HIS A 301 31.85 -2.09 -9.73
N ILE A 302 30.95 -1.18 -10.11
CA ILE A 302 29.50 -1.39 -10.21
C ILE A 302 29.08 -0.95 -11.61
N ASP A 303 28.52 -1.85 -12.43
CA ASP A 303 28.18 -1.53 -13.83
C ASP A 303 26.79 -0.85 -13.99
N ASP A 304 26.02 -0.70 -12.89
CA ASP A 304 24.75 0.04 -12.90
C ASP A 304 25.02 1.54 -12.68
N ALA A 305 24.99 2.31 -13.77
CA ALA A 305 25.19 3.76 -13.80
C ALA A 305 24.24 4.52 -12.86
N GLU A 306 23.10 3.95 -12.49
CA GLU A 306 22.12 4.57 -11.60
C GLU A 306 22.48 4.42 -10.11
N ILE A 307 23.16 3.33 -9.76
CA ILE A 307 23.69 3.11 -8.41
C ILE A 307 24.92 4.00 -8.19
N ILE A 308 25.77 4.15 -9.21
CA ILE A 308 26.92 5.06 -9.17
C ILE A 308 26.48 6.51 -8.96
N ASP A 309 25.50 6.99 -9.73
CA ASP A 309 24.94 8.36 -9.59
C ASP A 309 24.32 8.59 -8.19
N ASN A 310 23.58 7.60 -7.67
CA ASN A 310 23.05 7.64 -6.30
C ASN A 310 24.15 7.72 -5.24
N MET A 311 25.20 6.91 -5.38
CA MET A 311 26.36 6.94 -4.49
C MET A 311 26.98 8.34 -4.52
N GLN A 312 27.27 8.88 -5.71
CA GLN A 312 27.85 10.22 -5.88
C GLN A 312 27.00 11.34 -5.25
N GLN A 313 25.66 11.26 -5.33
CA GLN A 313 24.76 12.25 -4.72
C GLN A 313 24.62 12.14 -3.20
N SER A 314 24.90 10.96 -2.65
CA SER A 314 24.86 10.67 -1.21
C SER A 314 26.20 10.88 -0.50
N ILE A 315 27.33 10.88 -1.22
CA ILE A 315 28.66 11.13 -0.66
C ILE A 315 28.65 12.45 0.12
N GLY A 316 29.02 12.34 1.40
CA GLY A 316 29.11 13.47 2.30
C GLY A 316 27.77 14.10 2.70
N LYS A 317 26.63 13.39 2.62
CA LYS A 317 25.35 13.87 3.19
C LYS A 317 24.84 12.93 4.26
N SER A 318 24.80 13.40 5.51
CA SER A 318 24.15 12.73 6.64
C SER A 318 22.68 13.10 6.70
N GLY A 319 21.80 12.13 6.88
CA GLY A 319 20.41 12.35 7.27
C GLY A 319 20.27 12.27 8.79
N ARG A 320 19.58 13.24 9.40
CA ARG A 320 19.36 13.32 10.84
C ARG A 320 17.89 13.57 11.15
N GLN A 321 17.43 13.01 12.25
CA GLN A 321 16.10 13.19 12.82
C GLN A 321 16.23 13.48 14.31
N SER A 322 15.46 14.44 14.82
CA SER A 322 15.47 14.78 16.24
C SER A 322 14.91 13.63 17.06
N ILE A 323 15.63 13.19 18.10
CA ILE A 323 15.11 12.21 19.05
C ILE A 323 13.89 12.78 19.80
N ILE A 324 13.87 14.08 20.05
CA ILE A 324 12.79 14.78 20.75
C ILE A 324 11.50 14.75 19.91
N ASP A 325 11.59 15.05 18.61
CA ASP A 325 10.42 15.04 17.72
C ASP A 325 9.84 13.64 17.56
N ILE A 326 10.70 12.62 17.43
CA ILE A 326 10.26 11.21 17.39
C ILE A 326 9.56 10.82 18.70
N LEU A 327 10.13 11.17 19.86
CA LEU A 327 9.52 10.87 21.16
C LEU A 327 8.16 11.56 21.32
N LYS A 328 8.05 12.85 20.97
CA LYS A 328 6.78 13.58 21.01
C LYS A 328 5.71 12.94 20.13
N TYR A 329 6.10 12.39 18.98
CA TYR A 329 5.19 11.66 18.10
C TYR A 329 4.75 10.31 18.69
N LEU A 330 5.64 9.62 19.41
CA LEU A 330 5.41 8.27 19.95
C LEU A 330 4.61 8.25 21.26
N ILE A 331 4.87 9.18 22.18
CA ILE A 331 4.33 9.18 23.55
C ILE A 331 2.80 9.00 23.58
N PRO A 332 1.99 9.73 22.79
CA PRO A 332 0.54 9.59 22.85
C PRO A 332 0.05 8.17 22.56
N ASN A 333 0.64 7.50 21.56
CA ASN A 333 0.28 6.12 21.20
C ASN A 333 0.75 5.13 22.28
N LEU A 334 1.94 5.34 22.85
CA LEU A 334 2.48 4.50 23.93
C LEU A 334 1.68 4.60 25.22
N VAL A 335 1.14 5.78 25.55
CA VAL A 335 0.22 5.98 26.67
C VAL A 335 -1.12 5.28 26.39
N LYS A 336 -1.68 5.44 25.18
CA LYS A 336 -2.92 4.75 24.76
C LYS A 336 -2.80 3.22 24.86
N ARG A 337 -1.62 2.67 24.60
CA ARG A 337 -1.29 1.24 24.68
C ARG A 337 -0.87 0.78 26.08
N GLU A 338 -0.92 1.65 27.09
CA GLU A 338 -0.50 1.37 28.47
C GLU A 338 0.98 0.93 28.61
N VAL A 339 1.83 1.26 27.62
CA VAL A 339 3.28 1.02 27.69
C VAL A 339 3.95 2.07 28.58
N LEU A 340 3.47 3.31 28.50
CA LEU A 340 3.91 4.42 29.33
C LEU A 340 2.81 4.81 30.32
N CYS A 341 3.21 5.08 31.56
CA CYS A 341 2.30 5.39 32.65
C CYS A 341 2.41 6.88 33.03
N MET A 342 1.32 7.63 32.95
CA MET A 342 1.33 9.06 33.28
C MET A 342 1.57 9.32 34.78
N THR A 343 1.23 8.38 35.66
CA THR A 343 1.48 8.51 37.11
C THR A 343 2.92 8.18 37.49
N HIS A 344 3.67 7.52 36.60
CA HIS A 344 5.09 7.22 36.74
C HIS A 344 5.81 7.56 35.44
N PRO A 345 6.02 8.86 35.15
CA PRO A 345 6.44 9.32 33.83
C PRO A 345 7.95 9.12 33.61
N GLU A 346 8.38 7.86 33.50
CA GLU A 346 9.77 7.48 33.22
C GLU A 346 9.87 6.74 31.89
N ILE A 347 10.79 7.21 31.04
CA ILE A 347 11.12 6.58 29.75
C ILE A 347 12.57 6.12 29.78
N TYR A 348 12.79 4.86 29.41
CA TYR A 348 14.09 4.23 29.36
C TYR A 348 14.49 4.08 27.89
N LEU A 349 15.53 4.79 27.46
CA LEU A 349 16.00 4.81 26.08
C LEU A 349 17.30 4.04 25.96
N GLN A 350 17.36 3.12 25.00
CA GLN A 350 18.57 2.41 24.61
C GLN A 350 19.07 3.01 23.29
N ILE A 351 20.24 3.62 23.32
CA ILE A 351 20.95 4.09 22.13
C ILE A 351 21.82 2.96 21.60
N SER A 352 21.82 2.77 20.29
CA SER A 352 22.65 1.79 19.61
C SER A 352 23.14 2.35 18.28
N GLY A 353 24.22 1.80 17.77
CA GLY A 353 24.65 2.03 16.40
C GLY A 353 25.38 0.82 15.85
N ASP A 354 25.44 0.75 14.52
CA ASP A 354 26.17 -0.28 13.80
C ASP A 354 26.53 0.23 12.40
N GLY A 355 27.69 -0.20 11.90
CA GLY A 355 28.18 0.12 10.57
C GLY A 355 28.07 -1.07 9.63
N ARG A 356 27.56 -0.83 8.41
CA ARG A 356 27.33 -1.87 7.43
C ARG A 356 27.83 -1.50 6.04
N ASN A 357 28.48 -2.46 5.38
CA ASN A 357 28.74 -2.38 3.95
C ASN A 357 27.40 -2.47 3.19
N VAL A 358 27.04 -1.39 2.52
CA VAL A 358 25.86 -1.33 1.64
C VAL A 358 26.25 -1.79 0.25
N GLY A 359 27.36 -1.31 -0.30
CA GLY A 359 27.93 -1.81 -1.56
C GLY A 359 29.33 -2.40 -1.36
N LYS A 360 29.99 -2.80 -2.46
CA LYS A 360 31.39 -3.25 -2.41
C LYS A 360 32.31 -2.20 -1.74
N ASN A 361 32.03 -0.91 -1.97
CA ASN A 361 32.88 0.20 -1.53
C ASN A 361 32.14 1.29 -0.72
N VAL A 362 30.85 1.11 -0.41
CA VAL A 362 30.09 2.09 0.38
C VAL A 362 29.66 1.47 1.69
N LYS A 363 30.05 2.14 2.77
CA LYS A 363 29.67 1.86 4.15
C LYS A 363 28.68 2.91 4.59
N HIS A 364 27.62 2.48 5.25
CA HIS A 364 26.74 3.36 6.01
C HIS A 364 26.91 3.06 7.50
N VAL A 365 26.75 4.09 8.30
CA VAL A 365 26.67 3.98 9.75
C VAL A 365 25.31 4.51 10.17
N MET A 366 24.61 3.70 10.96
CA MET A 366 23.27 3.98 11.46
C MET A 366 23.32 4.08 12.98
N ILE A 367 22.64 5.10 13.52
CA ILE A 367 22.41 5.29 14.94
C ILE A 367 20.90 5.27 15.16
N THR A 368 20.48 4.47 16.13
CA THR A 368 19.08 4.26 16.48
C THR A 368 18.87 4.40 17.98
N PHE A 369 17.62 4.61 18.38
CA PHE A 369 17.20 4.38 19.75
C PHE A 369 15.97 3.47 19.83
N SER A 370 15.82 2.77 20.93
CA SER A 370 14.63 2.00 21.29
C SER A 370 14.08 2.46 22.64
N ILE A 371 12.81 2.15 22.91
CA ILE A 371 12.15 2.45 24.19
C ILE A 371 12.03 1.15 24.98
N LEU A 372 12.83 0.99 26.03
CA LEU A 372 12.92 -0.23 26.84
C LEU A 372 11.64 -0.54 27.62
N ASN A 373 10.74 0.44 27.79
CA ASN A 373 9.42 0.24 28.40
C ASN A 373 8.57 -0.76 27.60
N ASP A 374 8.68 -0.82 26.26
CA ASP A 374 7.90 -1.76 25.41
C ASP A 374 8.57 -3.15 25.33
N LYS A 375 8.62 -3.84 26.47
CA LYS A 375 9.32 -5.14 26.64
C LYS A 375 8.98 -6.19 25.59
N ASN A 376 7.73 -6.22 25.12
CA ASN A 376 7.24 -7.23 24.19
C ASN A 376 7.74 -7.02 22.75
N LYS A 377 8.19 -5.81 22.42
CA LYS A 377 8.55 -5.45 21.05
C LYS A 377 9.98 -4.96 20.86
N LEU A 378 10.85 -5.11 21.85
CA LEU A 378 12.27 -4.69 21.79
C LEU A 378 13.06 -5.36 20.67
N HIS A 379 12.71 -6.60 20.31
CA HIS A 379 13.39 -7.33 19.23
C HIS A 379 12.82 -7.04 17.83
N GLN A 380 11.80 -6.18 17.72
CA GLN A 380 11.20 -5.80 16.44
C GLN A 380 11.92 -4.58 15.87
N THR A 381 12.32 -4.66 14.61
CA THR A 381 13.02 -3.61 13.86
C THR A 381 12.27 -2.28 13.82
N GLU A 382 10.94 -2.35 13.90
CA GLU A 382 10.00 -1.22 13.85
C GLU A 382 10.06 -0.34 15.11
N ASN A 383 10.60 -0.84 16.24
CA ASN A 383 10.75 -0.08 17.49
C ASN A 383 12.18 0.41 17.72
N HIS A 384 13.05 0.26 16.72
CA HIS A 384 14.36 0.88 16.68
C HIS A 384 14.28 2.06 15.72
N TYR A 385 14.24 3.28 16.26
CA TYR A 385 14.01 4.50 15.50
C TYR A 385 15.35 5.12 15.10
N THR A 386 15.55 5.36 13.81
CA THR A 386 16.79 5.96 13.30
C THR A 386 16.85 7.45 13.64
N THR A 387 17.92 7.87 14.30
CA THR A 387 18.19 9.31 14.55
C THR A 387 19.21 9.85 13.57
N THR A 388 20.16 9.02 13.15
CA THR A 388 21.22 9.44 12.23
C THR A 388 21.60 8.30 11.30
N LEU A 389 21.67 8.61 10.00
CA LEU A 389 22.15 7.71 8.97
C LEU A 389 23.13 8.48 8.08
N TYR A 390 24.35 7.99 7.93
CA TYR A 390 25.35 8.65 7.09
C TYR A 390 26.24 7.66 6.34
N PRO A 391 26.77 8.05 5.17
CA PRO A 391 27.76 7.26 4.45
C PRO A 391 29.15 7.55 5.02
N GLY A 392 29.88 6.51 5.40
CA GLY A 392 31.21 6.66 5.98
C GLY A 392 31.64 5.44 6.79
N ILE A 393 32.75 5.61 7.50
CA ILE A 393 33.32 4.58 8.37
C ILE A 393 33.01 4.89 9.84
N GLU A 394 32.98 3.83 10.65
CA GLU A 394 32.96 3.94 12.11
C GLU A 394 34.32 4.42 12.59
N LYS A 395 34.42 5.71 12.89
CA LYS A 395 35.63 6.35 13.42
C LYS A 395 35.21 7.42 14.41
N TYR A 396 35.89 7.48 15.56
CA TYR A 396 35.50 8.33 16.68
C TYR A 396 35.36 9.80 16.28
N GLU A 397 36.34 10.35 15.56
CA GLU A 397 36.36 11.76 15.16
C GLU A 397 35.19 12.10 14.21
N ILE A 398 34.85 11.17 13.31
CA ILE A 398 33.71 11.31 12.40
C ILE A 398 32.41 11.27 13.20
N LEU A 399 32.26 10.28 14.08
CA LEU A 399 31.08 10.12 14.92
C LEU A 399 30.86 11.34 15.82
N ASN A 400 31.92 11.89 16.41
CA ASN A 400 31.85 13.07 17.26
C ASN A 400 31.27 14.30 16.51
N ILE A 401 31.69 14.50 15.27
CA ILE A 401 31.16 15.58 14.42
C ILE A 401 29.72 15.27 13.96
N VAL A 402 29.46 14.03 13.55
CA VAL A 402 28.16 13.64 12.99
C VAL A 402 27.07 13.65 14.07
N LEU A 403 27.40 13.27 15.30
CA LEU A 403 26.46 13.05 16.40
C LEU A 403 26.36 14.23 17.37
N GLU A 404 27.07 15.34 17.12
CA GLU A 404 27.03 16.55 17.95
C GLU A 404 25.59 16.97 18.32
N HIS A 405 24.69 17.02 17.34
CA HIS A 405 23.29 17.39 17.58
C HIS A 405 22.55 16.38 18.47
N LEU A 406 22.73 15.08 18.20
CA LEU A 406 22.14 14.02 19.00
C LEU A 406 22.66 14.07 20.44
N ILE A 407 23.95 14.33 20.63
CA ILE A 407 24.60 14.46 21.94
C ILE A 407 23.96 15.61 22.74
N VAL A 408 23.77 16.77 22.10
CA VAL A 408 23.10 17.93 22.73
C VAL A 408 21.66 17.58 23.13
N GLU A 409 20.90 16.92 22.25
CA GLU A 409 19.52 16.50 22.58
C GLU A 409 19.47 15.49 23.71
N LEU A 410 20.38 14.51 23.74
CA LEU A 410 20.45 13.51 24.80
C LEU A 410 20.83 14.12 26.15
N ARG A 411 21.76 15.09 26.20
CA ARG A 411 22.09 15.84 27.43
C ARG A 411 20.87 16.58 27.95
N LYS A 412 20.19 17.32 27.05
CA LYS A 412 18.96 18.02 27.40
C LYS A 412 17.89 17.07 27.95
N LEU A 413 17.66 15.94 27.30
CA LEU A 413 16.70 14.93 27.76
C LEU A 413 17.08 14.35 29.13
N LYS A 414 18.38 14.13 29.37
CA LYS A 414 18.87 13.59 30.64
C LYS A 414 18.71 14.58 31.80
N GLU A 415 18.99 15.86 31.55
CA GLU A 415 19.00 16.91 32.57
C GLU A 415 17.60 17.49 32.82
N GLU A 416 16.88 17.81 31.75
CA GLU A 416 15.60 18.51 31.82
C GLU A 416 14.40 17.56 31.73
N GLY A 417 14.56 16.36 31.17
CA GLY A 417 13.44 15.49 30.79
C GLY A 417 12.76 15.95 29.49
N LEU A 418 11.57 15.40 29.22
CA LEU A 418 10.73 15.76 28.07
C LEU A 418 9.32 16.13 28.53
N GLU A 419 8.87 17.34 28.21
CA GLU A 419 7.48 17.73 28.43
C GLU A 419 6.64 17.38 27.19
N ASP A 420 5.53 16.68 27.40
CA ASP A 420 4.57 16.37 26.34
C ASP A 420 3.49 17.44 26.18
N ASN A 421 2.62 17.27 25.18
CA ASN A 421 1.57 18.23 24.87
C ASN A 421 0.47 18.33 25.96
N HIS A 422 0.48 17.44 26.95
CA HIS A 422 -0.44 17.43 28.09
C HIS A 422 0.20 18.02 29.35
N GLY A 423 1.44 18.52 29.26
CA GLY A 423 2.20 19.08 30.39
C GLY A 423 2.78 18.02 31.31
N VAL A 424 2.78 16.73 30.92
CA VAL A 424 3.45 15.67 31.69
C VAL A 424 4.94 15.75 31.41
N LYS A 425 5.72 15.84 32.49
CA LYS A 425 7.18 15.86 32.43
C LYS A 425 7.75 14.46 32.57
N TRP A 426 8.24 13.90 31.47
CA TRP A 426 8.86 12.59 31.36
C TRP A 426 10.33 12.64 31.75
N LYS A 427 10.73 11.87 32.76
CA LYS A 427 12.12 11.66 33.13
C LYS A 427 12.75 10.62 32.20
N ILE A 428 13.92 10.93 31.65
CA ILE A 428 14.61 10.08 30.68
C ILE A 428 15.82 9.39 31.32
N ASN A 429 15.86 8.06 31.23
CA ASN A 429 17.01 7.24 31.58
C ASN A 429 17.67 6.72 30.30
N LEU A 430 18.98 6.92 30.15
CA LEU A 430 19.72 6.58 28.94
C LEU A 430 20.60 5.37 29.17
N TYR A 431 20.61 4.48 28.18
CA TYR A 431 21.43 3.28 28.11
C TYR A 431 22.10 3.23 26.74
N PHE A 432 23.22 2.52 26.66
CA PHE A 432 23.92 2.31 25.41
C PHE A 432 24.29 0.84 25.27
N SER A 433 24.09 0.29 24.07
CA SER A 433 24.50 -1.07 23.72
C SER A 433 24.75 -1.12 22.22
N SER A 434 25.79 -1.81 21.79
CA SER A 434 26.08 -2.06 20.37
C SER A 434 27.00 -3.27 20.24
N ASP A 435 27.34 -3.64 19.02
CA ASP A 435 28.41 -4.61 18.79
C ASP A 435 29.74 -4.11 19.38
N TRP A 436 30.67 -5.02 19.67
CA TRP A 436 31.93 -4.65 20.34
C TRP A 436 32.69 -3.53 19.64
N LYS A 437 32.72 -3.53 18.31
CA LYS A 437 33.54 -2.59 17.55
C LYS A 437 32.97 -1.18 17.69
N PHE A 438 31.66 -1.02 17.49
CA PHE A 438 31.01 0.27 17.66
C PHE A 438 31.05 0.75 19.12
N LEU A 439 30.79 -0.16 20.08
CA LEU A 439 30.81 0.14 21.52
C LEU A 439 32.17 0.70 21.96
N VAL A 440 33.25 0.03 21.58
CA VAL A 440 34.61 0.44 21.96
C VAL A 440 35.01 1.76 21.30
N ILE A 441 34.61 1.98 20.05
CA ILE A 441 34.82 3.27 19.38
C ILE A 441 34.12 4.38 20.16
N CYS A 442 32.84 4.22 20.53
CA CYS A 442 32.12 5.22 21.31
C CYS A 442 32.68 5.46 22.71
N LEU A 443 33.42 4.50 23.27
CA LEU A 443 34.15 4.62 24.54
C LEU A 443 35.57 5.20 24.38
N GLY A 444 35.97 5.58 23.17
CA GLY A 444 37.25 6.22 22.88
C GLY A 444 38.44 5.26 22.76
N MET A 445 38.25 3.94 22.85
CA MET A 445 39.37 3.00 22.79
C MET A 445 39.71 2.57 21.36
N ASN A 446 41.00 2.32 21.11
CA ASN A 446 41.51 2.12 19.75
C ASN A 446 41.20 0.74 19.14
N ALA A 447 41.16 -0.35 19.93
CA ALA A 447 40.81 -1.70 19.46
C ALA A 447 40.81 -2.76 20.57
N ALA A 448 40.12 -3.89 20.33
CA ALA A 448 40.09 -5.08 21.18
C ALA A 448 41.47 -5.75 21.43
N ASN A 449 42.47 -5.41 20.61
CA ASN A 449 43.85 -5.91 20.75
C ASN A 449 44.77 -4.96 21.55
N SER A 450 44.23 -3.86 22.10
CA SER A 450 44.94 -2.92 22.98
C SER A 450 45.51 -3.63 24.22
N LYS A 451 46.54 -3.02 24.86
CA LYS A 451 47.07 -3.49 26.15
C LYS A 451 45.96 -3.56 27.20
N TYR A 452 45.12 -2.53 27.23
CA TYR A 452 43.88 -2.45 28.01
C TYR A 452 42.72 -2.68 27.04
N PHE A 453 42.11 -3.85 27.11
CA PHE A 453 41.10 -4.29 26.16
C PHE A 453 39.67 -4.18 26.70
N CYS A 454 39.50 -4.14 28.04
CA CYS A 454 38.19 -4.10 28.66
C CYS A 454 37.67 -2.65 28.69
N PRO A 455 36.44 -2.38 28.23
CA PRO A 455 35.86 -1.05 28.31
C PRO A 455 35.39 -0.63 29.71
N TRP A 456 35.25 -1.59 30.63
CA TRP A 456 34.70 -1.36 31.97
C TRP A 456 35.76 -1.40 33.08
N CYS A 457 36.96 -1.92 32.85
CA CYS A 457 38.02 -1.94 33.86
C CYS A 457 39.42 -1.82 33.25
N GLU A 458 40.41 -1.48 34.08
CA GLU A 458 41.80 -1.25 33.67
C GLU A 458 42.64 -2.55 33.55
N VAL A 459 42.00 -3.68 33.27
CA VAL A 459 42.70 -4.96 33.10
C VAL A 459 43.66 -4.90 31.91
N SER A 460 44.90 -5.29 32.13
CA SER A 460 45.87 -5.50 31.06
C SER A 460 45.88 -6.94 30.57
N LYS A 461 46.37 -7.17 29.34
CA LYS A 461 46.57 -8.54 28.81
C LYS A 461 47.46 -9.43 29.67
N GLU A 462 48.37 -8.85 30.46
CA GLU A 462 49.25 -9.60 31.36
C GLU A 462 48.48 -10.10 32.60
N GLN A 463 47.43 -9.38 33.01
CA GLN A 463 46.64 -9.67 34.20
C GLN A 463 45.39 -10.52 33.91
N GLN A 464 45.04 -10.75 32.65
CA GLN A 464 43.75 -11.36 32.28
C GLN A 464 43.55 -12.80 32.78
N GLY A 465 44.65 -13.51 33.07
CA GLY A 465 44.63 -14.86 33.66
C GLY A 465 44.84 -14.90 35.17
N ASP A 466 44.97 -13.75 35.84
CA ASP A 466 45.18 -13.66 37.27
C ASP A 466 43.86 -13.38 38.00
N PHE A 467 43.40 -14.38 38.75
CA PHE A 467 42.15 -14.35 39.51
C PHE A 467 42.28 -13.72 40.90
N SER A 468 43.47 -13.25 41.29
CA SER A 468 43.65 -12.53 42.56
C SER A 468 43.02 -11.14 42.55
N TYR A 469 42.76 -10.59 41.37
CA TYR A 469 42.11 -9.30 41.18
C TYR A 469 40.59 -9.43 41.03
N ASN A 470 39.86 -8.54 41.69
CA ASN A 470 38.43 -8.37 41.45
C ASN A 470 38.20 -7.07 40.69
N TRP A 471 37.80 -7.18 39.43
CA TRP A 471 37.62 -6.03 38.54
C TRP A 471 36.18 -5.51 38.61
N THR A 472 36.00 -4.25 39.00
CA THR A 472 34.70 -3.55 39.03
C THR A 472 34.65 -2.47 37.96
N ILE A 473 33.45 -2.01 37.59
CA ILE A 473 33.29 -0.95 36.59
C ILE A 473 33.98 0.35 37.05
N SER A 474 35.00 0.83 36.31
CA SER A 474 35.77 2.05 36.59
C SER A 474 36.03 2.87 35.32
N HIS A 475 36.18 4.19 35.44
CA HIS A 475 36.24 5.13 34.31
C HIS A 475 37.63 5.15 33.63
N ILE A 476 37.68 4.90 32.31
CA ILE A 476 38.95 4.72 31.58
C ILE A 476 39.26 5.90 30.63
N GLN A 477 38.28 6.47 29.92
CA GLN A 477 38.50 7.49 28.87
C GLN A 477 37.24 8.36 28.62
N PRO A 478 37.37 9.54 27.95
CA PRO A 478 36.22 10.37 27.59
C PRO A 478 35.27 9.65 26.63
N LEU A 479 34.01 9.52 27.05
CA LEU A 479 32.96 8.85 26.29
C LEU A 479 32.35 9.79 25.25
N LEU A 480 31.99 9.25 24.09
CA LEU A 480 31.22 9.97 23.08
C LEU A 480 29.85 10.41 23.61
N PHE A 481 29.20 9.51 24.37
CA PHE A 481 27.95 9.79 25.07
C PHE A 481 28.22 9.94 26.57
N ASP A 482 28.89 11.05 26.93
CA ASP A 482 29.28 11.37 28.31
C ASP A 482 28.10 11.49 29.29
N MET A 483 26.90 11.78 28.79
CA MET A 483 25.67 11.82 29.58
C MET A 483 25.13 10.43 29.98
N ILE A 484 25.67 9.35 29.42
CA ILE A 484 25.29 7.97 29.74
C ILE A 484 26.31 7.40 30.73
N PRO A 485 25.90 7.07 31.98
CA PRO A 485 26.83 6.56 32.98
C PRO A 485 27.36 5.19 32.56
N LEU A 486 28.63 4.89 32.87
CA LEU A 486 29.32 3.67 32.41
C LEU A 486 28.58 2.37 32.79
N GLN A 487 27.86 2.33 33.92
CA GLN A 487 27.04 1.17 34.30
C GLN A 487 25.86 0.91 33.35
N SER A 488 25.43 1.91 32.59
CA SER A 488 24.35 1.82 31.60
C SER A 488 24.85 1.52 30.18
N TRP A 489 26.16 1.26 30.02
CA TRP A 489 26.75 0.68 28.81
C TRP A 489 26.75 -0.83 28.93
N VAL A 490 25.89 -1.49 28.15
CA VAL A 490 25.61 -2.92 28.25
C VAL A 490 26.18 -3.65 27.03
N PRO A 491 26.97 -4.73 27.22
CA PRO A 491 27.49 -5.53 26.12
C PRO A 491 26.38 -6.34 25.46
N ASP A 492 26.50 -6.54 24.14
CA ASP A 492 25.58 -7.38 23.40
C ASP A 492 25.76 -8.87 23.71
N GLU A 493 24.69 -9.54 24.16
CA GLU A 493 24.75 -10.94 24.57
C GLU A 493 24.91 -11.88 23.37
N LEU A 494 24.37 -11.50 22.21
CA LEU A 494 24.46 -12.30 20.99
C LEU A 494 25.92 -12.36 20.52
N HIS A 495 26.58 -11.22 20.34
CA HIS A 495 27.98 -11.18 19.94
C HIS A 495 28.91 -11.84 20.95
N MET A 496 28.62 -11.74 22.24
CA MET A 496 29.36 -12.48 23.27
C MET A 496 29.32 -13.99 23.00
N MET A 497 28.13 -14.55 22.77
CA MET A 497 27.97 -15.96 22.40
C MET A 497 28.73 -16.30 21.11
N LEU A 498 28.59 -15.48 20.08
CA LEU A 498 29.23 -15.72 18.78
C LEU A 498 30.76 -15.79 18.90
N ARG A 499 31.37 -14.84 19.62
CA ARG A 499 32.83 -14.70 19.72
C ARG A 499 33.47 -15.75 20.62
N ILE A 500 32.85 -16.05 21.77
CA ILE A 500 33.37 -17.10 22.66
C ILE A 500 33.28 -18.47 21.97
N THR A 501 32.19 -18.73 21.23
CA THR A 501 32.06 -19.97 20.45
C THR A 501 33.13 -20.09 19.36
N ASP A 502 33.46 -18.99 18.66
CA ASP A 502 34.54 -18.99 17.65
C ASP A 502 35.88 -19.38 18.28
N VAL A 503 36.17 -18.88 19.49
CA VAL A 503 37.39 -19.21 20.23
C VAL A 503 37.39 -20.69 20.63
N LEU A 504 36.30 -21.18 21.22
CA LEU A 504 36.18 -22.58 21.62
C LEU A 504 36.35 -23.54 20.43
N TRP A 505 35.77 -23.19 19.28
CA TRP A 505 35.91 -23.97 18.04
C TRP A 505 37.33 -23.90 17.47
N ARG A 506 37.92 -22.70 17.40
CA ARG A 506 39.31 -22.50 16.97
C ARG A 506 40.28 -23.33 17.80
N LEU A 507 40.12 -23.33 19.12
CA LEU A 507 40.97 -24.07 20.06
C LEU A 507 40.91 -25.58 19.83
N VAL A 508 39.73 -26.13 19.53
CA VAL A 508 39.58 -27.53 19.12
C VAL A 508 40.40 -27.82 17.85
N LEU A 509 40.32 -26.95 16.84
CA LEU A 509 41.09 -27.13 15.59
C LEU A 509 42.60 -27.01 15.84
N ASP A 510 43.01 -26.06 16.67
CA ASP A 510 44.42 -25.85 17.02
C ASP A 510 44.99 -27.05 17.81
N GLU A 511 44.20 -27.67 18.68
CA GLU A 511 44.58 -28.91 19.38
C GLU A 511 44.71 -30.11 18.42
N ILE A 512 43.84 -30.22 17.41
CA ILE A 512 43.95 -31.27 16.39
C ILE A 512 45.20 -31.08 15.53
N ARG A 513 45.55 -29.82 15.24
CA ARG A 513 46.78 -29.44 14.52
C ARG A 513 48.03 -29.76 15.33
N SER A 514 48.06 -29.40 16.61
CA SER A 514 49.24 -29.64 17.46
C SER A 514 49.52 -31.14 17.70
N ARG A 515 48.48 -31.98 17.65
CA ARG A 515 48.60 -33.45 17.75
C ARG A 515 49.01 -34.15 16.45
N ASN A 516 49.31 -33.42 15.38
CA ASN A 516 49.58 -33.96 14.04
C ASN A 516 48.46 -34.86 13.48
N THR A 517 47.24 -34.72 13.99
CA THR A 517 46.05 -35.44 13.51
C THR A 517 45.29 -34.65 12.44
N TRP A 518 45.76 -33.46 12.10
CA TRP A 518 45.16 -32.60 11.08
C TRP A 518 45.49 -33.10 9.66
N GLY A 519 44.44 -33.38 8.88
CA GLY A 519 44.55 -33.86 7.49
C GLY A 519 43.16 -34.10 6.88
N ASP A 520 43.10 -34.69 5.68
CA ASP A 520 41.83 -34.96 4.97
C ASP A 520 40.87 -35.80 5.79
N LYS A 521 41.39 -36.80 6.51
CA LYS A 521 40.57 -37.66 7.37
C LYS A 521 39.87 -36.87 8.49
N ALA A 522 40.60 -36.01 9.20
CA ALA A 522 40.02 -35.18 10.26
C ALA A 522 39.01 -34.17 9.70
N ARG A 523 39.31 -33.57 8.53
CA ARG A 523 38.38 -32.68 7.84
C ARG A 523 37.07 -33.39 7.44
N ASN A 524 37.16 -34.59 6.87
CA ASN A 524 36.00 -35.37 6.48
C ASN A 524 35.14 -35.74 7.68
N VAL A 525 35.77 -36.19 8.78
CA VAL A 525 35.05 -36.47 10.04
C VAL A 525 34.31 -35.24 10.55
N ILE A 526 34.93 -34.05 10.50
CA ILE A 526 34.27 -32.80 10.90
C ILE A 526 33.08 -32.50 9.97
N ILE A 527 33.23 -32.63 8.66
CA ILE A 527 32.16 -32.38 7.68
C ILE A 527 30.99 -33.34 7.91
N GLU A 528 31.25 -34.64 8.04
CA GLU A 528 30.23 -35.67 8.29
C GLU A 528 29.48 -35.42 9.61
N GLU A 529 30.19 -35.05 10.67
CA GLU A 529 29.56 -34.75 11.96
C GLU A 529 28.77 -33.45 11.95
N MET A 530 29.21 -32.44 11.19
CA MET A 530 28.45 -31.21 10.95
C MET A 530 27.17 -31.48 10.17
N GLU A 531 27.24 -32.31 9.13
CA GLU A 531 26.08 -32.74 8.34
C GLU A 531 25.07 -33.51 9.20
N ARG A 532 25.55 -34.42 10.07
CA ARG A 532 24.71 -35.18 11.00
C ARG A 532 23.89 -34.27 11.92
N ILE A 533 24.44 -33.14 12.34
CA ILE A 533 23.73 -32.16 13.20
C ILE A 533 23.00 -31.07 12.40
N GLY A 534 22.93 -31.21 11.07
CA GLY A 534 22.19 -30.29 10.19
C GLY A 534 22.91 -28.97 9.89
N VAL A 535 24.22 -28.89 10.10
CA VAL A 535 25.03 -27.69 9.87
C VAL A 535 25.80 -27.81 8.56
N LYS A 536 25.59 -26.87 7.63
CA LYS A 536 26.32 -26.82 6.36
C LYS A 536 27.74 -26.29 6.59
N PHE A 537 28.74 -27.16 6.45
CA PHE A 537 30.13 -26.81 6.75
C PHE A 537 31.09 -27.38 5.70
N HIS A 538 31.99 -26.53 5.19
CA HIS A 538 32.98 -26.92 4.19
C HIS A 538 34.34 -26.29 4.49
N PHE A 539 35.40 -27.02 4.16
CA PHE A 539 36.77 -26.54 4.12
C PHE A 539 37.15 -26.10 2.70
N ARG A 540 37.94 -25.04 2.59
CA ARG A 540 38.50 -24.54 1.32
C ARG A 540 39.99 -24.27 1.50
N LEU A 541 40.80 -24.76 0.57
CA LEU A 541 42.22 -24.43 0.52
C LEU A 541 42.38 -23.03 -0.08
N GLU A 542 43.15 -22.18 0.58
CA GLU A 542 43.48 -20.86 0.05
C GLU A 542 44.50 -20.99 -1.10
N VAL A 543 44.27 -20.29 -2.22
CA VAL A 543 45.09 -20.42 -3.42
C VAL A 543 46.52 -19.95 -3.12
N GLY A 544 47.50 -20.84 -3.30
CA GLY A 544 48.92 -20.55 -3.03
C GLY A 544 49.35 -20.66 -1.56
N SER A 545 48.48 -21.17 -0.68
CA SER A 545 48.75 -21.35 0.75
C SER A 545 48.49 -22.80 1.20
N THR A 546 49.17 -23.23 2.26
CA THR A 546 48.85 -24.49 2.96
C THR A 546 47.71 -24.33 3.97
N ASN A 547 47.19 -23.11 4.14
CA ASN A 547 46.14 -22.79 5.09
C ASN A 547 44.76 -23.14 4.54
N TRP A 548 43.98 -23.82 5.38
CA TRP A 548 42.60 -24.17 5.12
C TRP A 548 41.67 -23.18 5.80
N GLN A 549 40.82 -22.54 5.00
CA GLN A 549 39.70 -21.75 5.47
C GLN A 549 38.47 -22.65 5.62
N PHE A 550 37.51 -22.22 6.43
CA PHE A 550 36.27 -22.95 6.63
C PHE A 550 35.05 -22.02 6.58
N THR A 551 33.89 -22.62 6.40
CA THR A 551 32.62 -21.88 6.33
C THR A 551 32.34 -21.19 7.66
N SER A 552 32.09 -19.87 7.64
CA SER A 552 31.69 -19.13 8.83
C SER A 552 30.33 -19.64 9.33
N LEU A 553 30.26 -20.05 10.59
CA LEU A 553 29.02 -20.54 11.21
C LEU A 553 28.11 -19.37 11.59
N MET A 554 26.81 -19.50 11.31
CA MET A 554 25.80 -18.53 11.75
C MET A 554 25.46 -18.74 13.25
N GLY A 555 24.76 -17.80 13.87
CA GLY A 555 24.48 -17.86 15.31
C GLY A 555 23.75 -19.13 15.77
N GLN A 556 22.75 -19.58 14.99
CA GLN A 556 22.05 -20.82 15.30
C GLN A 556 22.94 -22.05 15.09
N ASP A 557 23.73 -22.08 14.01
CA ASP A 557 24.66 -23.17 13.74
C ASP A 557 25.70 -23.31 14.86
N LYS A 558 26.23 -22.20 15.36
CA LYS A 558 27.15 -22.15 16.50
C LYS A 558 26.55 -22.80 17.75
N LEU A 559 25.29 -22.49 18.07
CA LEU A 559 24.59 -23.12 19.19
C LEU A 559 24.37 -24.61 18.98
N THR A 560 24.07 -25.03 17.76
CA THR A 560 23.91 -26.46 17.39
C THR A 560 25.22 -27.20 17.54
N VAL A 561 26.33 -26.64 17.05
CA VAL A 561 27.69 -27.20 17.20
C VAL A 561 28.08 -27.31 18.66
N LEU A 562 27.90 -26.24 19.43
CA LEU A 562 28.19 -26.22 20.86
C LEU A 562 27.46 -27.33 21.61
N GLN A 563 26.23 -27.67 21.25
CA GLN A 563 25.43 -28.66 21.98
C GLN A 563 25.59 -30.10 21.45
N HIS A 564 25.72 -30.29 20.14
CA HIS A 564 25.46 -31.59 19.52
C HIS A 564 26.65 -32.20 18.76
N PHE A 565 27.74 -31.45 18.56
CA PHE A 565 28.92 -31.97 17.86
C PHE A 565 29.60 -33.10 18.65
N ASP A 566 29.80 -34.27 18.05
CA ASP A 566 30.41 -35.40 18.77
C ASP A 566 31.94 -35.29 18.81
N LEU A 567 32.45 -34.79 19.93
CA LEU A 567 33.89 -34.62 20.15
C LEU A 567 34.65 -35.95 20.26
N ASN A 568 33.98 -37.08 20.51
CA ASN A 568 34.62 -38.40 20.57
C ASN A 568 35.16 -38.85 19.20
N LYS A 569 34.70 -38.20 18.12
CA LYS A 569 35.17 -38.45 16.76
C LYS A 569 36.55 -37.86 16.50
N LEU A 570 36.94 -36.86 17.28
CA LEU A 570 38.20 -36.11 17.11
C LEU A 570 39.19 -36.37 18.24
N PHE A 571 38.69 -36.69 19.44
CA PHE A 571 39.51 -36.81 20.65
C PHE A 571 39.27 -38.13 21.40
N PRO A 572 40.24 -38.61 22.19
CA PRO A 572 40.01 -39.69 23.15
C PRO A 572 38.85 -39.36 24.10
N ARG A 573 38.09 -40.38 24.53
CA ARG A 573 36.86 -40.21 25.34
C ARG A 573 37.03 -39.29 26.55
N SER A 574 38.15 -39.39 27.27
CA SER A 574 38.44 -38.54 28.43
C SER A 574 38.57 -37.06 28.04
N ARG A 575 39.35 -36.75 26.99
CA ARG A 575 39.53 -35.37 26.49
C ARG A 575 38.25 -34.83 25.85
N ALA A 576 37.53 -35.66 25.09
CA ALA A 576 36.25 -35.30 24.52
C ALA A 576 35.23 -34.91 25.61
N ALA A 577 35.15 -35.69 26.70
CA ALA A 577 34.28 -35.40 27.84
C ALA A 577 34.65 -34.09 28.54
N GLN A 578 35.95 -33.83 28.70
CA GLN A 578 36.51 -32.60 29.22
C GLN A 578 36.08 -31.36 28.40
N ILE A 579 36.30 -31.38 27.09
CA ILE A 579 35.91 -30.28 26.18
C ILE A 579 34.38 -30.13 26.15
N ARG A 580 33.65 -31.26 26.12
CA ARG A 580 32.18 -31.29 26.18
C ARG A 580 31.66 -30.61 27.45
N ASN A 581 32.26 -30.87 28.60
CA ASN A 581 31.87 -30.22 29.86
C ASN A 581 32.06 -28.70 29.79
N LEU A 582 33.22 -28.24 29.30
CA LEU A 582 33.51 -26.81 29.12
C LEU A 582 32.50 -26.13 28.17
N TRP A 583 32.15 -26.77 27.05
CA TRP A 583 31.16 -26.25 26.10
C TRP A 583 29.75 -26.23 26.68
N ASN A 584 29.35 -27.28 27.40
CA ASN A 584 28.04 -27.35 28.04
C ASN A 584 27.90 -26.28 29.13
N ASN A 585 28.92 -26.08 29.96
CA ASN A 585 28.92 -25.04 31.00
C ASN A 585 28.84 -23.65 30.39
N PHE A 586 29.57 -23.37 29.31
CA PHE A 586 29.42 -22.12 28.56
C PHE A 586 28.00 -21.93 28.01
N TYR A 587 27.42 -22.99 27.42
CA TYR A 587 26.06 -22.94 26.91
C TYR A 587 25.03 -22.63 28.01
N LEU A 588 25.19 -23.23 29.20
CA LEU A 588 24.36 -22.93 30.36
C LEU A 588 24.50 -21.49 30.82
N LEU A 589 25.73 -20.95 30.88
CA LEU A 589 25.97 -19.54 31.18
C LEU A 589 25.27 -18.61 30.18
N HIS A 590 25.41 -18.86 28.88
CA HIS A 590 24.73 -18.06 27.87
C HIS A 590 23.19 -18.12 28.00
N LYS A 591 22.62 -19.28 28.36
CA LYS A 591 21.18 -19.40 28.64
C LYS A 591 20.80 -18.60 29.89
N ALA A 592 21.62 -18.65 30.93
CA ALA A 592 21.40 -17.94 32.19
C ALA A 592 21.45 -16.40 32.02
N VAL A 593 22.33 -15.87 31.15
CA VAL A 593 22.36 -14.44 30.81
C VAL A 593 21.03 -13.94 30.24
N LYS A 594 20.33 -14.79 29.49
CA LYS A 594 19.06 -14.44 28.83
C LYS A 594 17.84 -14.59 29.75
N ASP A 595 17.98 -15.34 30.83
CA ASP A 595 16.88 -15.59 31.76
C ASP A 595 16.85 -14.52 32.84
N SER A 596 15.76 -13.75 32.88
CA SER A 596 15.54 -12.69 33.86
C SER A 596 15.37 -13.21 35.30
N LYS A 597 15.18 -14.53 35.46
CA LYS A 597 15.04 -15.18 36.76
C LYS A 597 16.35 -15.75 37.30
N THR A 598 17.43 -15.69 36.53
CA THR A 598 18.74 -16.21 36.96
C THR A 598 19.18 -15.56 38.26
N ASP A 599 19.63 -16.38 39.21
CA ASP A 599 20.27 -15.89 40.42
C ASP A 599 21.67 -15.37 40.09
N VAL A 600 21.91 -14.10 40.42
CA VAL A 600 23.14 -13.39 40.03
C VAL A 600 24.36 -13.95 40.78
N VAL A 601 24.18 -14.40 42.02
CA VAL A 601 25.27 -14.95 42.83
C VAL A 601 25.68 -16.31 42.28
N GLN A 602 24.71 -17.18 42.00
CA GLN A 602 24.97 -18.47 41.36
C GLN A 602 25.63 -18.28 39.99
N PHE A 603 25.12 -17.37 39.16
CA PHE A 603 25.72 -17.08 37.87
C PHE A 603 27.17 -16.61 37.99
N SER A 604 27.48 -15.73 38.96
CA SER A 604 28.85 -15.26 39.20
C SER A 604 29.79 -16.42 39.57
N ASN A 605 29.33 -17.35 40.39
CA ASN A 605 30.09 -18.54 40.77
C ASN A 605 30.32 -19.46 39.58
N ASP A 606 29.26 -19.78 38.82
CA ASP A 606 29.33 -20.64 37.63
C ASP A 606 30.27 -20.04 36.56
N ALA A 607 30.22 -18.73 36.35
CA ALA A 607 31.07 -18.03 35.38
C ALA A 607 32.55 -18.07 35.80
N ARG A 608 32.82 -17.91 37.09
CA ARG A 608 34.17 -18.01 37.67
C ARG A 608 34.70 -19.44 37.56
N GLU A 609 33.92 -20.45 37.94
CA GLU A 609 34.28 -21.86 37.79
C GLU A 609 34.57 -22.23 36.33
N TRP A 610 33.75 -21.73 35.40
CA TRP A 610 33.96 -21.96 33.98
C TRP A 610 35.29 -21.37 33.47
N LEU A 611 35.62 -20.13 33.83
CA LEU A 611 36.89 -19.53 33.40
C LEU A 611 38.10 -20.19 34.08
N HIS A 612 37.97 -20.62 35.34
CA HIS A 612 38.99 -21.44 36.00
C HIS A 612 39.20 -22.77 35.27
N GLN A 613 38.12 -23.45 34.88
CA GLN A 613 38.20 -24.68 34.09
C GLN A 613 38.88 -24.43 32.73
N PHE A 614 38.59 -23.30 32.09
CA PHE A 614 39.20 -22.90 30.83
C PHE A 614 40.72 -22.71 30.94
N LEU A 615 41.19 -22.12 32.05
CA LEU A 615 42.60 -21.85 32.33
C LEU A 615 43.30 -22.93 33.15
N ASP A 616 42.65 -24.07 33.39
CA ASP A 616 43.32 -25.19 34.02
C ASP A 616 44.57 -25.55 33.21
N SER A 617 45.65 -25.89 33.90
CA SER A 617 46.98 -26.19 33.33
C SER A 617 46.96 -27.22 32.19
N SER A 618 45.88 -27.99 32.07
CA SER A 618 45.63 -29.01 31.05
C SER A 618 44.75 -28.57 29.86
N PHE A 619 44.24 -27.33 29.84
CA PHE A 619 43.30 -26.84 28.83
C PHE A 619 43.89 -25.76 27.91
N TYR A 620 43.71 -24.48 28.25
CA TYR A 620 44.02 -23.36 27.36
C TYR A 620 44.78 -22.26 28.11
N GLN A 621 45.43 -21.39 27.36
CA GLN A 621 46.34 -20.39 27.92
C GLN A 621 45.61 -19.10 28.23
N ALA A 622 46.18 -18.29 29.13
CA ALA A 622 45.65 -16.96 29.43
C ALA A 622 45.56 -16.10 28.16
N SER A 623 46.45 -16.27 27.18
CA SER A 623 46.43 -15.56 25.90
C SER A 623 45.20 -15.85 25.03
N ASP A 624 44.46 -16.94 25.30
CA ASP A 624 43.24 -17.30 24.59
C ASP A 624 41.99 -16.64 25.15
N ILE A 625 42.09 -15.97 26.30
CA ILE A 625 40.99 -15.19 26.88
C ILE A 625 40.67 -14.03 25.96
N THR A 626 39.42 -13.96 25.53
CA THR A 626 38.91 -12.81 24.77
C THR A 626 38.30 -11.76 25.69
N PRO A 627 38.16 -10.51 25.21
CA PRO A 627 37.46 -9.47 25.97
C PRO A 627 36.08 -9.90 26.46
N TYR A 628 35.34 -10.65 25.64
CA TYR A 628 34.03 -11.17 25.99
C TYR A 628 34.06 -12.21 27.12
N MET A 629 35.10 -13.04 27.21
CA MET A 629 35.24 -14.00 28.33
C MET A 629 35.53 -13.29 29.65
N HIS A 630 36.37 -12.25 29.59
CA HIS A 630 36.63 -11.41 30.76
C HIS A 630 35.35 -10.69 31.22
N VAL A 631 34.63 -10.04 30.28
CA VAL A 631 33.36 -9.35 30.57
C VAL A 631 32.31 -10.31 31.12
N LEU A 632 32.19 -11.53 30.55
CA LEU A 632 31.28 -12.57 31.02
C LEU A 632 31.48 -12.89 32.51
N MET A 633 32.74 -12.97 32.94
CA MET A 633 33.07 -13.30 34.32
C MET A 633 32.90 -12.12 35.27
N TYR A 634 33.49 -10.96 34.94
CA TYR A 634 33.63 -9.86 35.90
C TYR A 634 32.48 -8.85 35.84
N HIS A 635 31.92 -8.58 34.66
CA HIS A 635 31.01 -7.45 34.46
C HIS A 635 29.56 -7.86 34.21
N ILE A 636 29.30 -9.01 33.57
CA ILE A 636 27.94 -9.50 33.37
C ILE A 636 27.19 -9.70 34.70
N PRO A 637 27.76 -10.30 35.77
CA PRO A 637 27.04 -10.41 37.05
C PRO A 637 26.65 -9.05 37.63
N GLU A 638 27.57 -8.08 37.60
CA GLU A 638 27.31 -6.70 38.06
C GLU A 638 26.17 -6.06 37.24
N MET A 639 26.20 -6.20 35.91
CA MET A 639 25.17 -5.68 35.02
C MET A 639 23.82 -6.39 35.17
N MET A 640 23.80 -7.70 35.43
CA MET A 640 22.57 -8.44 35.74
C MET A 640 21.92 -7.92 37.03
N HIS A 641 22.74 -7.56 38.02
CA HIS A 641 22.25 -6.95 39.25
C HIS A 641 21.66 -5.56 39.00
N ILE A 642 22.38 -4.69 38.30
CA ILE A 642 21.99 -3.30 38.02
C ILE A 642 20.73 -3.24 37.13
N HIS A 643 20.66 -4.10 36.10
CA HIS A 643 19.63 -4.06 35.06
C HIS A 643 18.53 -5.11 35.22
N ARG A 644 18.38 -5.67 36.43
CA ARG A 644 17.44 -6.77 36.75
C ARG A 644 16.00 -6.50 36.28
N GLN A 645 15.57 -5.23 36.29
CA GLN A 645 14.21 -4.84 35.89
C GLN A 645 13.86 -5.17 34.43
N PHE A 646 14.87 -5.19 33.54
CA PHE A 646 14.71 -5.50 32.12
C PHE A 646 15.26 -6.88 31.78
N GLY A 647 16.36 -7.29 32.43
CA GLY A 647 17.19 -8.41 31.99
C GLY A 647 18.11 -8.01 30.84
N LEU A 648 19.24 -8.70 30.68
CA LEU A 648 20.25 -8.32 29.68
C LEU A 648 19.78 -8.52 28.24
N ALA A 649 18.88 -9.49 28.00
CA ALA A 649 18.32 -9.72 26.68
C ALA A 649 17.56 -8.49 26.11
N ALA A 650 17.07 -7.59 26.97
CA ALA A 650 16.43 -6.36 26.53
C ALA A 650 17.40 -5.42 25.79
N PHE A 651 18.71 -5.56 26.01
CA PHE A 651 19.77 -4.75 25.40
C PHE A 651 20.38 -5.39 24.14
N SER A 652 19.78 -6.48 23.65
CA SER A 652 20.24 -7.20 22.46
C SER A 652 20.30 -6.30 21.22
N CYS A 653 21.39 -6.38 20.47
CA CYS A 653 21.61 -5.58 19.26
C CYS A 653 21.08 -6.25 17.98
N SER A 654 20.47 -7.43 18.10
CA SER A 654 19.94 -8.21 16.98
C SER A 654 18.93 -7.45 16.10
N ALA A 655 18.10 -6.59 16.69
CA ALA A 655 17.14 -5.78 15.95
C ALA A 655 17.84 -4.69 15.11
N VAL A 656 18.94 -4.12 15.59
CA VAL A 656 19.72 -3.10 14.89
C VAL A 656 20.42 -3.72 13.68
N GLU A 657 21.00 -4.91 13.82
CA GLU A 657 21.57 -5.67 12.69
C GLU A 657 20.53 -5.95 11.60
N LYS A 658 19.34 -6.42 12.01
CA LYS A 658 18.24 -6.71 11.09
C LYS A 658 17.75 -5.44 10.39
N LYS A 659 17.69 -4.32 11.10
CA LYS A 659 17.32 -3.01 10.53
C LYS A 659 18.38 -2.53 9.52
N ASN A 660 19.66 -2.72 9.81
CA ASN A 660 20.74 -2.46 8.85
C ASN A 660 20.58 -3.30 7.57
N HIS A 661 20.24 -4.59 7.70
CA HIS A 661 19.92 -5.43 6.55
C HIS A 661 18.71 -4.93 5.74
N GLN A 662 17.65 -4.45 6.41
CA GLN A 662 16.49 -3.85 5.75
C GLN A 662 16.87 -2.57 4.99
N GLN A 663 17.66 -1.68 5.59
CA GLN A 663 18.12 -0.45 4.93
C GLN A 663 18.98 -0.73 3.70
N VAL A 664 19.89 -1.71 3.76
CA VAL A 664 20.67 -2.14 2.59
C VAL A 664 19.75 -2.67 1.49
N SER A 665 18.74 -3.47 1.84
CA SER A 665 17.74 -3.94 0.88
C SER A 665 16.98 -2.78 0.24
N HIS A 666 16.59 -1.77 1.02
CA HIS A 666 15.94 -0.56 0.51
C HIS A 666 16.83 0.27 -0.41
N PHE A 667 18.12 0.37 -0.10
CA PHE A 667 19.10 1.07 -0.93
C PHE A 667 19.18 0.50 -2.36
N PHE A 668 19.15 -0.83 -2.50
CA PHE A 668 19.23 -1.49 -3.81
C PHE A 668 17.90 -1.65 -4.53
N ARG A 669 16.79 -1.80 -3.80
CA ARG A 669 15.48 -1.96 -4.42
C ARG A 669 15.06 -0.62 -5.04
N LYS A 670 14.90 -0.59 -6.36
CA LYS A 670 14.48 0.57 -7.20
C LYS A 670 13.07 1.12 -6.86
N THR A 671 12.50 0.74 -5.73
CA THR A 671 11.09 0.91 -5.34
C THR A 671 10.72 2.35 -4.94
N THR A 672 11.68 3.26 -4.73
CA THR A 672 11.40 4.62 -4.23
C THR A 672 11.68 5.74 -5.21
N LYS A 673 12.22 5.44 -6.41
CA LYS A 673 12.52 6.49 -7.38
C LYS A 673 11.23 6.92 -8.07
N ASP A 674 10.58 7.94 -7.50
CA ASP A 674 9.69 8.83 -8.26
C ASP A 674 10.34 9.05 -9.63
N GLY A 675 9.66 8.64 -10.70
CA GLY A 675 10.20 8.61 -12.07
C GLY A 675 10.46 10.00 -12.68
N GLY A 676 10.93 10.97 -11.89
CA GLY A 676 11.48 12.23 -12.36
C GLY A 676 12.78 11.97 -13.08
N GLY A 677 12.95 12.59 -14.25
CA GLY A 677 14.23 12.65 -14.93
C GLY A 677 15.34 13.22 -14.03
N ARG A 678 16.59 13.11 -14.48
CA ARG A 678 17.85 13.44 -13.75
C ARG A 678 17.90 14.76 -12.94
N LYS A 679 16.94 15.67 -13.08
CA LYS A 679 16.91 17.01 -12.44
C LYS A 679 16.21 17.08 -11.06
N GLY A 680 15.77 15.96 -10.47
CA GLY A 680 15.05 15.98 -9.17
C GLY A 680 15.26 14.76 -8.27
N ARG A 681 16.36 14.02 -8.43
CA ARG A 681 16.65 12.81 -7.63
C ARG A 681 16.98 13.17 -6.18
N LYS A 682 16.27 12.57 -5.23
CA LYS A 682 16.56 12.64 -3.79
C LYS A 682 17.73 11.72 -3.44
N SER A 683 18.47 12.04 -2.38
CA SER A 683 19.51 11.15 -1.84
C SER A 683 18.89 9.86 -1.31
N ALA A 684 19.54 8.72 -1.53
CA ALA A 684 19.09 7.42 -1.04
C ALA A 684 18.87 7.39 0.49
N ILE A 685 19.64 8.18 1.24
CA ILE A 685 19.49 8.31 2.69
C ILE A 685 18.15 8.97 3.05
N ILE A 686 17.74 10.01 2.30
CA ILE A 686 16.44 10.67 2.52
C ILE A 686 15.32 9.69 2.22
N ASP A 687 15.40 8.95 1.12
CA ASP A 687 14.38 7.98 0.74
C ASP A 687 14.19 6.90 1.82
N ILE A 688 15.29 6.43 2.43
CA ILE A 688 15.27 5.47 3.54
C ILE A 688 14.59 6.10 4.76
N LEU A 689 14.99 7.30 5.18
CA LEU A 689 14.41 7.96 6.35
C LEU A 689 12.93 8.34 6.13
N GLU A 690 12.54 8.78 4.92
CA GLU A 690 11.14 9.03 4.57
C GLU A 690 10.31 7.75 4.59
N TYR A 691 10.90 6.61 4.19
CA TYR A 691 10.25 5.30 4.32
C TYR A 691 10.05 4.88 5.79
N GLU A 692 11.06 5.09 6.64
CA GLU A 692 10.92 4.82 8.07
C GLU A 692 9.85 5.71 8.71
N ASN A 693 9.83 7.01 8.38
CA ASN A 693 8.78 7.94 8.81
C ASN A 693 7.38 7.49 8.37
N ARG A 694 7.20 7.06 7.12
CA ARG A 694 5.90 6.53 6.67
C ARG A 694 5.52 5.25 7.40
N THR A 695 6.47 4.36 7.66
CA THR A 695 6.23 3.14 8.46
C THR A 695 5.76 3.51 9.87
N LEU A 696 6.39 4.50 10.47
CA LEU A 696 6.01 5.05 11.78
C LEU A 696 4.60 5.66 11.76
N TYR A 697 4.28 6.45 10.73
CA TYR A 697 2.93 6.99 10.51
C TYR A 697 1.87 5.87 10.49
N PHE A 698 2.10 4.83 9.70
CA PHE A 698 1.17 3.72 9.56
C PHE A 698 1.03 2.85 10.81
N ASN A 699 2.00 2.86 11.73
CA ASN A 699 1.92 2.12 12.97
C ASN A 699 1.16 2.88 14.07
N ASN A 700 1.04 4.21 13.94
CA ASN A 700 0.35 5.07 14.89
C ASN A 700 -1.04 5.53 14.40
N CYS A 701 -1.36 5.37 13.12
CA CYS A 701 -2.68 5.65 12.55
C CYS A 701 -3.53 4.35 12.45
N ASP A 702 -4.53 4.21 13.32
CA ASP A 702 -5.48 3.08 13.36
C ASP A 702 -6.59 3.17 12.27
N GLU A 703 -6.48 4.09 11.31
CA GLU A 703 -7.57 4.44 10.36
C GLU A 703 -8.00 3.29 9.43
N ILE A 704 -7.18 2.24 9.26
CA ILE A 704 -7.37 1.24 8.20
C ILE A 704 -8.36 0.13 8.61
N ASP A 705 -8.58 -0.08 9.90
CA ASP A 705 -9.51 -1.11 10.40
C ASP A 705 -11.00 -0.69 10.32
N LEU A 706 -11.29 0.54 9.88
CA LEU A 706 -12.66 1.09 9.81
C LEU A 706 -13.38 0.79 8.49
N VAL A 707 -12.72 0.20 7.47
CA VAL A 707 -13.36 -0.05 6.17
C VAL A 707 -14.20 -1.33 6.22
N PRO A 708 -15.55 -1.25 6.06
CA PRO A 708 -16.41 -2.43 6.09
C PRO A 708 -16.07 -3.41 4.96
N LYS A 709 -15.82 -4.67 5.30
CA LYS A 709 -15.57 -5.72 4.29
C LYS A 709 -16.89 -6.11 3.62
N PRO A 710 -16.99 -6.12 2.27
CA PRO A 710 -18.18 -6.60 1.60
C PRO A 710 -18.35 -8.10 1.84
N LYS A 711 -19.56 -8.54 2.19
CA LYS A 711 -19.91 -9.96 2.22
C LYS A 711 -19.97 -10.48 0.77
N ARG A 712 -19.24 -11.56 0.49
CA ARG A 712 -19.28 -12.25 -0.81
C ARG A 712 -20.33 -13.34 -0.75
N LEU A 713 -21.38 -13.19 -1.54
CA LEU A 713 -22.45 -14.18 -1.69
C LEU A 713 -22.45 -14.65 -3.14
N CYS A 714 -22.54 -15.96 -3.35
CA CYS A 714 -22.72 -16.57 -4.66
C CYS A 714 -24.20 -16.97 -4.76
N ILE A 715 -24.88 -16.52 -5.81
CA ILE A 715 -26.29 -16.85 -6.08
C ILE A 715 -26.35 -18.06 -7.00
#